data_AF-A0A353ND07-F1
#
_entry.id   AF-A0A353ND07-F1
#
_cell.length_a   1.000
_cell.length_b   1.000
_cell.length_c   1.000
_cell.angle_alpha   90.00
_cell.angle_beta   90.00
_cell.angle_gamma   90.00
#
_symmetry.space_group_name_H-M   'P 1'
#
loop_
_entity.id
_entity.type
_entity.pdbx_description
1 polymer ?
#
loop_
_entity_poly.entity_id
_entity_poly.type
_entity_poly.pdbx_seq_one_letter_code
_entity_poly.pdbx_strand_id
1 'polypeptide(L)'
;MNNKPAAIFFDKNDYELLRIVNEVVARGSKTEVMRSLLSEHMHPHGIKEMAAPKGLRIAYAIAGLLGSFEQGKPLDRIKALRSLRDEVFLSSTTFYQKNTARVLVQIMKDLLRCQDNELRQLKLAHDFRMVSTGNPRVVRSELAKYHLLEMPEEWNQFAFDDHVHDANTKGRKSPTHLVMDAWIKGIRHLTVVYYNYVGPEVVEELVEASAILDMRVQVGIEVSSRFRDKYVRITWEPHGFHDNRAFLKFLGGDAVKEMMDEGRHVSHYQQRYIFEVLAVFNSRHRFDLNEELELSLEPLQESDFVRFVGAGQPSILHLARFIHNAVAGQMEEALTAFRLDSGVGAEWQARTRLYHDRLKKMGVERIIEEFLMPSRNPEISNPSHPRESPDLPDLLRLSPPELLRRLLDLHSSSRFTLNLSNLTVQDTLELLYSCEGMISHIEAYNLKNAAHGMSASVMAGKGGVAGEAVHLKSPEYHYRLIGDLQKALNEDNVIGLKRAIRAIIWDFEEQRLSLEKQVQLLPVGSEDQGRLDDEYHQMQERKRQLMDILYHLETFHNFYRKRSLGSRIGSGSTGQVEDQYGMGLIVLDTLPVRARKEVREGVVEKKRMLIPVSALLTGNTHRRYHEFDGLAPQKGLLARLWPRFFACREWHDWNLDALLVHPGTSGNIATLGGLSRNNENEKSFAGGKAEEKLDHHWKYLNTNLKNSLKVMLGLIPAFLTFFLTKDWWVLAYLGAFIWFGITGSRNIIQSVLGGGGLRRSPLLPWNSLVSWSRIADSLLYTGFSVPLLDYLVKTVLLDRTFGITTANNPVLLYAAMGLANGIYISGHNVFRGLPRTAAVGNFFRSILAIPLAIVLNGAIGLILQSAAVPDVAGALQKWAAIISKLASDCVAAVIEGLADRQTNIRLRLAAYRTKLAQLFGVFARLDLLFPEEDVLEMLQSPKMMMETLNYEAREQERLIIVNALDLMYLWMYQPRARKALMIVFRGMSREEWLIFYRSQLVLKRYREISQIFVDGLVGRNFSKALSFYLDRFEGYLVDMEKLGLSKKWV
;
A
#
# COMPACT_ATOMS: atom_id res chain seq x y z
N MET A 1 -3.89 -34.77 -16.22
CA MET A 1 -3.64 -35.52 -14.97
C MET A 1 -2.25 -35.15 -14.48
N ASN A 2 -2.17 -34.71 -13.22
CA ASN A 2 -1.16 -33.77 -12.71
C ASN A 2 0.14 -34.47 -12.32
N ASN A 3 1.27 -33.91 -12.74
CA ASN A 3 2.53 -34.02 -12.01
C ASN A 3 2.37 -33.26 -10.68
N LYS A 4 1.66 -33.85 -9.71
CA LYS A 4 1.64 -33.30 -8.35
C LYS A 4 3.09 -33.29 -7.85
N PRO A 5 3.64 -32.15 -7.41
CA PRO A 5 4.98 -32.14 -6.84
C PRO A 5 5.03 -33.10 -5.66
N ALA A 6 6.17 -33.78 -5.49
CA ALA A 6 6.35 -34.80 -4.47
C ALA A 6 5.91 -34.29 -3.08
N ALA A 7 5.28 -35.15 -2.27
CA ALA A 7 4.66 -34.80 -0.97
C ALA A 7 5.62 -34.18 0.07
N ILE A 8 6.91 -34.11 -0.23
CA ILE A 8 7.96 -33.45 0.55
C ILE A 8 7.99 -31.92 0.35
N PHE A 9 7.38 -31.40 -0.72
CA PHE A 9 7.30 -29.97 -1.04
C PHE A 9 5.87 -29.45 -0.84
N PHE A 10 5.76 -28.22 -0.35
CA PHE A 10 4.50 -27.53 -0.01
C PHE A 10 3.71 -28.17 1.16
N ASP A 11 2.90 -27.35 1.82
CA ASP A 11 2.00 -27.80 2.89
C ASP A 11 0.59 -28.03 2.36
N LYS A 12 -0.21 -28.87 3.05
CA LYS A 12 -1.63 -29.11 2.69
C LYS A 12 -2.44 -27.82 2.54
N ASN A 13 -2.13 -26.82 3.37
CA ASN A 13 -2.79 -25.52 3.34
C ASN A 13 -2.42 -24.69 2.08
N ASP A 14 -1.25 -24.93 1.47
CA ASP A 14 -0.85 -24.26 0.22
C ASP A 14 -1.76 -24.74 -0.93
N TYR A 15 -2.06 -26.04 -0.98
CA TYR A 15 -3.03 -26.61 -1.93
C TYR A 15 -4.47 -26.16 -1.66
N GLU A 16 -4.86 -26.07 -0.38
CA GLU A 16 -6.21 -25.58 -0.01
C GLU A 16 -6.40 -24.13 -0.44
N LEU A 17 -5.40 -23.28 -0.20
CA LEU A 17 -5.38 -21.89 -0.67
C LEU A 17 -5.50 -21.82 -2.20
N LEU A 18 -4.74 -22.65 -2.93
CA LEU A 18 -4.80 -22.66 -4.39
C LEU A 18 -6.17 -23.08 -4.92
N ARG A 19 -6.75 -24.16 -4.37
CA ARG A 19 -8.10 -24.61 -4.72
C ARG A 19 -9.11 -23.48 -4.55
N ILE A 20 -9.03 -22.78 -3.42
CA ILE A 20 -9.89 -21.64 -3.10
C ILE A 20 -9.76 -20.54 -4.14
N VAL A 21 -8.53 -20.14 -4.48
CA VAL A 21 -8.33 -19.04 -5.42
C VAL A 21 -8.87 -19.41 -6.81
N ASN A 22 -8.60 -20.63 -7.27
CA ASN A 22 -9.13 -21.11 -8.54
C ASN A 22 -10.67 -21.19 -8.53
N GLU A 23 -11.29 -21.53 -7.40
CA GLU A 23 -12.76 -21.48 -7.25
C GLU A 23 -13.33 -20.05 -7.33
N VAL A 24 -12.63 -19.04 -6.78
CA VAL A 24 -13.04 -17.63 -6.86
C VAL A 24 -13.01 -17.13 -8.30
N VAL A 25 -11.93 -17.42 -9.01
CA VAL A 25 -11.76 -17.03 -10.41
C VAL A 25 -12.79 -17.70 -11.30
N ALA A 26 -12.96 -19.02 -11.18
CA ALA A 26 -13.81 -19.79 -12.08
C ALA A 26 -15.31 -19.46 -11.97
N ARG A 27 -15.77 -18.91 -10.85
CA ARG A 27 -17.20 -18.67 -10.55
C ARG A 27 -17.60 -17.19 -10.45
N GLY A 28 -16.63 -16.28 -10.51
CA GLY A 28 -16.84 -14.84 -10.32
C GLY A 28 -17.35 -14.45 -8.93
N SER A 29 -17.66 -13.16 -8.72
CA SER A 29 -18.11 -12.56 -7.45
C SER A 29 -19.48 -13.06 -6.94
N LYS A 30 -20.09 -14.04 -7.61
CA LYS A 30 -21.45 -14.57 -7.33
C LYS A 30 -21.49 -15.69 -6.29
N THR A 31 -20.39 -16.04 -5.63
CA THR A 31 -20.46 -17.11 -4.61
C THR A 31 -21.02 -16.58 -3.29
N GLU A 32 -22.27 -16.90 -2.99
CA GLU A 32 -23.02 -16.57 -1.75
C GLU A 32 -22.22 -16.88 -0.47
N VAL A 33 -21.44 -17.96 -0.51
CA VAL A 33 -20.56 -18.47 0.57
C VAL A 33 -19.41 -17.50 0.93
N MET A 34 -18.96 -16.66 0.00
CA MET A 34 -17.86 -15.71 0.22
C MET A 34 -18.35 -14.39 0.81
N ARG A 35 -19.51 -13.91 0.34
CA ARG A 35 -20.17 -12.70 0.87
C ARG A 35 -20.44 -12.82 2.37
N SER A 36 -20.70 -14.03 2.84
CA SER A 36 -20.98 -14.27 4.24
C SER A 36 -19.72 -14.27 5.11
N LEU A 37 -18.65 -14.99 4.75
CA LEU A 37 -17.36 -14.99 5.48
C LEU A 37 -16.73 -13.60 5.59
N LEU A 38 -16.96 -12.76 4.59
CA LEU A 38 -16.47 -11.38 4.51
C LEU A 38 -17.52 -10.34 4.91
N SER A 39 -18.60 -10.75 5.59
CA SER A 39 -19.65 -9.83 6.03
C SER A 39 -19.04 -8.68 6.84
N GLU A 40 -19.34 -7.44 6.42
CA GLU A 40 -18.72 -6.17 6.88
C GLU A 40 -18.76 -5.96 8.40
N HIS A 41 -19.64 -6.67 9.09
CA HIS A 41 -19.92 -6.46 10.50
C HIS A 41 -19.31 -7.54 11.41
N MET A 42 -18.69 -8.58 10.83
CA MET A 42 -17.96 -9.59 11.60
C MET A 42 -16.52 -9.16 11.86
N HIS A 43 -16.13 -9.15 13.14
CA HIS A 43 -14.77 -8.83 13.54
C HIS A 43 -13.78 -9.87 12.99
N PRO A 44 -12.60 -9.46 12.50
CA PRO A 44 -11.60 -10.41 12.00
C PRO A 44 -11.05 -11.39 13.05
N HIS A 45 -11.15 -11.03 14.32
CA HIS A 45 -10.92 -11.89 15.49
C HIS A 45 -12.21 -12.40 16.15
N GLY A 46 -13.31 -12.39 15.41
CA GLY A 46 -14.65 -12.79 15.83
C GLY A 46 -14.99 -14.24 15.44
N ILE A 47 -16.27 -14.57 15.47
CA ILE A 47 -16.77 -15.96 15.32
C ILE A 47 -16.28 -16.65 14.03
N LYS A 48 -16.00 -15.88 12.97
CA LYS A 48 -15.48 -16.40 11.70
C LYS A 48 -14.09 -17.05 11.77
N GLU A 49 -13.32 -16.82 12.83
CA GLU A 49 -12.06 -17.56 13.07
C GLU A 49 -12.30 -19.07 13.22
N MET A 50 -13.51 -19.50 13.61
CA MET A 50 -13.85 -20.91 13.71
C MET A 50 -14.09 -21.59 12.36
N ALA A 51 -14.44 -20.81 11.33
CA ALA A 51 -14.78 -21.32 10.00
C ALA A 51 -13.58 -21.35 9.05
N ALA A 52 -12.68 -20.37 9.15
CA ALA A 52 -11.49 -20.29 8.30
C ALA A 52 -10.29 -19.66 9.04
N PRO A 53 -9.05 -20.16 8.84
CA PRO A 53 -7.84 -19.57 9.38
C PRO A 53 -7.54 -18.20 8.74
N LYS A 54 -6.79 -17.36 9.46
CA LYS A 54 -6.48 -15.97 9.07
C LYS A 54 -5.94 -15.84 7.64
N GLY A 55 -4.94 -16.65 7.27
CA GLY A 55 -4.35 -16.59 5.93
C GLY A 55 -5.37 -16.80 4.82
N LEU A 56 -6.32 -17.73 5.01
CA LEU A 56 -7.38 -17.98 4.03
C LEU A 56 -8.40 -16.83 3.98
N ARG A 57 -8.76 -16.22 5.13
CA ARG A 57 -9.64 -15.04 5.14
C ARG A 57 -9.06 -13.83 4.41
N ILE A 58 -7.77 -13.56 4.61
CA ILE A 58 -7.08 -12.50 3.88
C ILE A 58 -7.05 -12.83 2.38
N ALA A 59 -6.78 -14.10 2.02
CA ALA A 59 -6.82 -14.52 0.63
C ALA A 59 -8.21 -14.33 0.00
N TYR A 60 -9.29 -14.69 0.71
CA TYR A 60 -10.66 -14.45 0.27
C TYR A 60 -10.95 -12.98 0.02
N ALA A 61 -10.55 -12.10 0.95
CA ALA A 61 -10.78 -10.66 0.82
C ALA A 61 -10.02 -10.07 -0.39
N ILE A 62 -8.77 -10.48 -0.61
CA ILE A 62 -7.99 -10.00 -1.76
C ILE A 62 -8.55 -10.55 -3.07
N ALA A 63 -8.87 -11.85 -3.15
CA ALA A 63 -9.41 -12.46 -4.36
C ALA A 63 -10.79 -11.86 -4.72
N GLY A 64 -11.65 -11.62 -3.72
CA GLY A 64 -12.93 -10.93 -3.90
C GLY A 64 -12.77 -9.49 -4.41
N LEU A 65 -11.80 -8.73 -3.87
CA LEU A 65 -11.48 -7.39 -4.34
C LEU A 65 -10.98 -7.40 -5.79
N LEU A 66 -10.01 -8.26 -6.11
CA LEU A 66 -9.44 -8.31 -7.46
C LEU A 66 -10.50 -8.75 -8.49
N GLY A 67 -11.35 -9.73 -8.15
CA GLY A 67 -12.50 -10.09 -9.00
C GLY A 67 -13.53 -8.96 -9.17
N SER A 68 -13.71 -8.11 -8.15
CA SER A 68 -14.62 -6.95 -8.26
C SER A 68 -14.12 -5.87 -9.24
N PHE A 69 -12.82 -5.83 -9.56
CA PHE A 69 -12.29 -4.89 -10.54
C PHE A 69 -12.59 -5.27 -11.99
N GLU A 70 -12.79 -6.55 -12.28
CA GLU A 70 -13.08 -7.02 -13.64
C GLU A 70 -14.56 -6.86 -14.00
N GLN A 71 -15.48 -7.10 -13.05
CA GLN A 71 -16.92 -7.20 -13.34
C GLN A 71 -17.83 -6.51 -12.30
N GLY A 72 -17.28 -5.92 -11.23
CA GLY A 72 -18.06 -5.35 -10.12
C GLY A 72 -18.50 -3.90 -10.35
N LYS A 73 -19.62 -3.50 -9.74
CA LYS A 73 -20.07 -2.09 -9.68
C LYS A 73 -19.23 -1.28 -8.67
N PRO A 74 -19.21 0.07 -8.72
CA PRO A 74 -18.49 0.91 -7.75
C PRO A 74 -18.71 0.49 -6.29
N LEU A 75 -19.97 0.31 -5.88
CA LEU A 75 -20.31 -0.12 -4.52
C LEU A 75 -19.73 -1.50 -4.16
N ASP A 76 -19.70 -2.46 -5.10
CA ASP A 76 -19.12 -3.78 -4.83
C ASP A 76 -17.60 -3.68 -4.59
N ARG A 77 -16.91 -2.81 -5.34
CA ARG A 77 -15.47 -2.56 -5.19
C ARG A 77 -15.14 -1.93 -3.84
N ILE A 78 -15.89 -0.91 -3.44
CA ILE A 78 -15.73 -0.25 -2.14
C ILE A 78 -15.96 -1.23 -0.98
N LYS A 79 -17.03 -2.04 -1.07
CA LYS A 79 -17.31 -3.07 -0.05
C LYS A 79 -16.19 -4.09 0.05
N ALA A 80 -15.69 -4.58 -1.08
CA ALA A 80 -14.56 -5.50 -1.11
C ALA A 80 -13.28 -4.86 -0.54
N LEU A 81 -13.05 -3.56 -0.80
CA LEU A 81 -11.89 -2.84 -0.26
C LEU A 81 -11.99 -2.66 1.26
N ARG A 82 -13.16 -2.32 1.80
CA ARG A 82 -13.42 -2.28 3.25
C ARG A 82 -13.15 -3.63 3.90
N SER A 83 -13.67 -4.70 3.30
CA SER A 83 -13.44 -6.06 3.80
C SER A 83 -11.94 -6.41 3.82
N LEU A 84 -11.20 -6.07 2.76
CA LEU A 84 -9.75 -6.27 2.71
C LEU A 84 -9.04 -5.50 3.82
N ARG A 85 -9.34 -4.20 3.95
CA ARG A 85 -8.78 -3.34 5.00
C ARG A 85 -9.00 -3.97 6.37
N ASP A 86 -10.22 -4.40 6.66
CA ASP A 86 -10.55 -4.94 7.98
C ASP A 86 -9.80 -6.26 8.22
N GLU A 87 -9.81 -7.19 7.25
CA GLU A 87 -9.08 -8.46 7.39
C GLU A 87 -7.57 -8.29 7.52
N VAL A 88 -6.99 -7.26 6.91
CA VAL A 88 -5.53 -7.08 6.88
C VAL A 88 -5.05 -6.19 8.03
N PHE A 89 -5.73 -5.07 8.29
CA PHE A 89 -5.34 -4.11 9.32
C PHE A 89 -5.90 -4.39 10.71
N LEU A 90 -7.02 -5.10 10.84
CA LEU A 90 -7.53 -5.46 12.18
C LEU A 90 -7.05 -6.85 12.62
N SER A 91 -6.61 -7.73 11.69
CA SER A 91 -6.14 -9.07 12.04
C SER A 91 -4.63 -9.19 12.33
N SER A 92 -3.80 -8.21 11.94
CA SER A 92 -2.35 -8.37 12.07
C SER A 92 -1.84 -7.83 13.41
N THR A 93 -1.45 -8.76 14.27
CA THR A 93 -0.82 -8.53 15.58
C THR A 93 0.68 -8.19 15.46
N THR A 94 1.16 -7.91 14.26
CA THR A 94 2.59 -7.89 13.89
C THR A 94 3.11 -6.47 13.72
N PHE A 95 4.35 -6.24 14.15
CA PHE A 95 5.06 -4.95 14.03
C PHE A 95 5.19 -4.43 12.58
N TYR A 96 5.00 -5.29 11.57
CA TYR A 96 5.25 -5.01 10.15
C TYR A 96 3.98 -5.09 9.29
N GLN A 97 2.88 -4.61 9.83
CA GLN A 97 1.52 -4.78 9.32
C GLN A 97 1.32 -4.22 7.91
N LYS A 98 1.64 -2.94 7.69
CA LYS A 98 1.33 -2.24 6.44
C LYS A 98 2.20 -2.77 5.30
N ASN A 99 3.48 -3.04 5.56
CA ASN A 99 4.33 -3.65 4.54
C ASN A 99 3.94 -5.10 4.23
N THR A 100 3.53 -5.89 5.22
CA THR A 100 3.02 -7.26 4.99
C THR A 100 1.81 -7.25 4.09
N ALA A 101 0.85 -6.37 4.38
CA ALA A 101 -0.36 -6.16 3.60
C ALA A 101 -0.08 -5.85 2.12
N ARG A 102 0.82 -4.90 1.86
CA ARG A 102 1.23 -4.51 0.49
C ARG A 102 1.77 -5.70 -0.30
N VAL A 103 2.61 -6.53 0.33
CA VAL A 103 3.19 -7.74 -0.29
C VAL A 103 2.12 -8.80 -0.54
N LEU A 104 1.22 -9.06 0.41
CA LEU A 104 0.16 -10.07 0.24
C LEU A 104 -0.73 -9.77 -0.97
N VAL A 105 -1.06 -8.50 -1.19
CA VAL A 105 -1.85 -8.10 -2.37
C VAL A 105 -1.06 -8.33 -3.66
N GLN A 106 0.24 -8.02 -3.70
CA GLN A 106 1.07 -8.29 -4.90
C GLN A 106 1.20 -9.79 -5.21
N ILE A 107 1.46 -10.62 -4.19
CA ILE A 107 1.55 -12.07 -4.39
C ILE A 107 0.22 -12.62 -4.92
N MET A 108 -0.91 -12.13 -4.42
CA MET A 108 -2.23 -12.57 -4.92
C MET A 108 -2.48 -12.10 -6.36
N LYS A 109 -2.07 -10.88 -6.73
CA LYS A 109 -2.16 -10.39 -8.12
C LYS A 109 -1.40 -11.32 -9.08
N ASP A 110 -0.21 -11.76 -8.71
CA ASP A 110 0.56 -12.73 -9.51
C ASP A 110 -0.09 -14.11 -9.53
N LEU A 111 -0.63 -14.56 -8.40
CA LEU A 111 -1.26 -15.88 -8.27
C LEU A 111 -2.47 -15.99 -9.20
N LEU A 112 -3.26 -14.92 -9.31
CA LEU A 112 -4.39 -14.81 -10.23
C LEU A 112 -3.98 -14.70 -11.71
N ARG A 113 -2.79 -14.16 -12.01
CA ARG A 113 -2.26 -14.04 -13.38
C ARG A 113 -1.70 -15.36 -13.93
N CYS A 114 -1.23 -16.27 -13.06
CA CYS A 114 -0.53 -17.49 -13.46
C CYS A 114 -1.43 -18.75 -13.50
N GLN A 115 -2.66 -18.66 -14.00
CA GLN A 115 -3.63 -19.78 -13.93
C GLN A 115 -3.18 -21.04 -14.68
N ASP A 116 -2.39 -20.89 -15.73
CA ASP A 116 -1.98 -21.98 -16.60
C ASP A 116 -0.73 -22.75 -16.12
N ASN A 117 -0.23 -22.45 -14.91
CA ASN A 117 0.96 -23.06 -14.32
C ASN A 117 0.76 -23.37 -12.82
N GLU A 118 0.27 -24.59 -12.54
CA GLU A 118 -0.04 -25.06 -11.18
C GLU A 118 1.17 -24.97 -10.22
N LEU A 119 2.39 -25.30 -10.69
CA LEU A 119 3.58 -25.23 -9.86
C LEU A 119 3.92 -23.78 -9.47
N ARG A 120 3.76 -22.82 -10.39
CA ARG A 120 3.93 -21.39 -10.09
C ARG A 120 2.95 -20.96 -9.01
N GLN A 121 1.69 -21.33 -9.17
CA GLN A 121 0.64 -20.95 -8.24
C GLN A 121 0.88 -21.57 -6.86
N LEU A 122 1.38 -22.80 -6.77
CA LEU A 122 1.78 -23.43 -5.49
C LEU A 122 2.94 -22.68 -4.82
N LYS A 123 3.97 -22.24 -5.57
CA LYS A 123 5.05 -21.40 -5.02
C LYS A 123 4.51 -20.08 -4.47
N LEU A 124 3.61 -19.43 -5.20
CA LEU A 124 2.99 -18.17 -4.78
C LEU A 124 2.05 -18.36 -3.58
N ALA A 125 1.28 -19.45 -3.52
CA ALA A 125 0.44 -19.81 -2.38
C ALA A 125 1.28 -20.03 -1.11
N HIS A 126 2.41 -20.72 -1.26
CA HIS A 126 3.38 -20.90 -0.17
C HIS A 126 3.97 -19.55 0.29
N ASP A 127 4.45 -18.73 -0.64
CA ASP A 127 5.01 -17.41 -0.35
C ASP A 127 3.97 -16.52 0.36
N PHE A 128 2.71 -16.54 -0.10
CA PHE A 128 1.59 -15.83 0.53
C PHE A 128 1.40 -16.24 2.00
N ARG A 129 1.36 -17.56 2.27
CA ARG A 129 1.20 -18.07 3.63
C ARG A 129 2.39 -17.68 4.51
N MET A 130 3.61 -17.77 3.99
CA MET A 130 4.81 -17.38 4.73
C MET A 130 4.82 -15.88 5.06
N VAL A 131 4.42 -15.02 4.13
CA VAL A 131 4.28 -13.57 4.34
C VAL A 131 3.17 -13.26 5.34
N SER A 132 2.05 -13.99 5.33
CA SER A 132 0.90 -13.74 6.22
C SER A 132 1.24 -13.82 7.72
N THR A 133 2.38 -14.41 8.06
CA THR A 133 2.94 -14.45 9.42
C THR A 133 3.51 -13.11 9.89
N GLY A 134 3.76 -12.16 8.98
CA GLY A 134 4.31 -10.84 9.26
C GLY A 134 5.80 -10.83 9.65
N ASN A 135 6.56 -11.87 9.29
CA ASN A 135 8.00 -11.92 9.56
C ASN A 135 8.75 -10.83 8.74
N PRO A 136 9.41 -9.84 9.37
CA PRO A 136 10.01 -8.71 8.64
C PRO A 136 11.07 -9.11 7.62
N ARG A 137 11.76 -10.23 7.80
CA ARG A 137 12.77 -10.71 6.83
C ARG A 137 12.11 -11.25 5.57
N VAL A 138 11.07 -12.07 5.73
CA VAL A 138 10.31 -12.63 4.60
C VAL A 138 9.62 -11.51 3.85
N VAL A 139 8.97 -10.59 4.56
CA VAL A 139 8.28 -9.45 3.94
C VAL A 139 9.26 -8.57 3.17
N ARG A 140 10.44 -8.24 3.73
CA ARG A 140 11.47 -7.46 3.01
C ARG A 140 11.99 -8.17 1.76
N SER A 141 12.19 -9.48 1.83
CA SER A 141 12.63 -10.25 0.67
C SER A 141 11.61 -10.18 -0.47
N GLU A 142 10.32 -10.24 -0.14
CA GLU A 142 9.26 -10.13 -1.14
C GLU A 142 9.04 -8.67 -1.59
N LEU A 143 9.17 -7.67 -0.70
CA LEU A 143 9.19 -6.24 -1.08
C LEU A 143 10.26 -5.98 -2.16
N ALA A 144 11.49 -6.46 -1.95
CA ALA A 144 12.58 -6.32 -2.90
C ALA A 144 12.30 -7.04 -4.24
N LYS A 145 11.73 -8.25 -4.19
CA LYS A 145 11.29 -9.00 -5.38
C LYS A 145 10.25 -8.26 -6.20
N TYR A 146 9.36 -7.51 -5.55
CA TYR A 146 8.33 -6.69 -6.18
C TYR A 146 8.76 -5.24 -6.42
N HIS A 147 10.04 -4.90 -6.23
CA HIS A 147 10.57 -3.54 -6.35
C HIS A 147 9.81 -2.50 -5.51
N LEU A 148 9.24 -2.91 -4.37
CA LEU A 148 8.54 -2.05 -3.42
C LEU A 148 9.49 -1.62 -2.30
N LEU A 149 9.56 -0.32 -2.01
CA LEU A 149 10.34 0.18 -0.87
C LEU A 149 9.66 -0.14 0.46
N GLU A 150 10.46 -0.45 1.48
CA GLU A 150 10.02 -0.54 2.88
C GLU A 150 9.52 0.83 3.38
N MET A 151 8.23 0.93 3.70
CA MET A 151 7.61 2.14 4.26
C MET A 151 7.64 2.13 5.79
N PRO A 152 7.64 3.29 6.47
CA PRO A 152 7.49 3.32 7.93
C PRO A 152 6.11 2.78 8.33
N GLU A 153 6.05 2.00 9.40
CA GLU A 153 4.79 1.40 9.88
C GLU A 153 3.88 2.45 10.56
N GLU A 154 4.45 3.56 11.05
CA GLU A 154 3.72 4.77 11.43
C GLU A 154 2.98 5.40 10.26
N TRP A 155 3.38 5.06 9.02
CA TRP A 155 2.79 5.54 7.78
C TRP A 155 2.84 7.05 7.64
N ASN A 156 3.99 7.62 8.03
CA ASN A 156 4.26 9.04 7.99
C ASN A 156 5.22 9.43 6.85
N GLN A 157 5.54 8.54 5.91
CA GLN A 157 6.35 8.93 4.75
C GLN A 157 5.67 10.03 3.92
N PHE A 158 6.46 10.90 3.30
CA PHE A 158 5.97 11.85 2.31
C PHE A 158 6.16 11.26 0.92
N ALA A 159 5.13 10.53 0.48
CA ALA A 159 5.05 9.91 -0.83
C ALA A 159 3.79 10.41 -1.55
N PHE A 160 3.95 10.86 -2.79
CA PHE A 160 2.91 11.59 -3.50
C PHE A 160 2.95 11.36 -5.01
N ASP A 161 1.85 11.73 -5.68
CA ASP A 161 1.78 11.93 -7.12
C ASP A 161 0.70 12.98 -7.41
N ASP A 162 1.11 14.14 -7.92
CA ASP A 162 0.21 15.28 -8.10
C ASP A 162 -0.52 15.26 -9.46
N HIS A 163 -0.28 14.26 -10.32
CA HIS A 163 -0.97 14.18 -11.61
C HIS A 163 -1.09 12.72 -12.07
N VAL A 164 -2.24 12.11 -11.80
CA VAL A 164 -2.58 10.77 -12.29
C VAL A 164 -3.96 10.72 -12.95
N HIS A 165 -4.18 9.69 -13.77
CA HIS A 165 -5.44 9.48 -14.47
C HIS A 165 -6.05 8.11 -14.16
N ASP A 166 -7.36 8.08 -13.98
CA ASP A 166 -8.16 6.86 -13.82
C ASP A 166 -8.87 6.48 -15.15
N ALA A 167 -9.69 5.43 -15.09
CA ALA A 167 -10.46 4.92 -16.22
C ALA A 167 -11.51 5.88 -16.78
N ASN A 168 -11.87 6.97 -16.09
CA ASN A 168 -12.85 7.96 -16.58
C ASN A 168 -12.19 9.07 -17.40
N THR A 169 -10.87 9.02 -17.59
CA THR A 169 -10.13 9.86 -18.54
C THR A 169 -9.35 8.98 -19.51
N LYS A 170 -8.02 8.98 -19.43
CA LYS A 170 -7.10 8.21 -20.29
C LYS A 170 -6.43 7.04 -19.56
N GLY A 171 -6.75 6.82 -18.29
CA GLY A 171 -6.25 5.70 -17.51
C GLY A 171 -6.99 4.39 -17.82
N ARG A 172 -6.53 3.27 -17.24
CA ARG A 172 -7.19 1.95 -17.40
C ARG A 172 -7.87 1.40 -16.15
N LYS A 173 -7.68 2.06 -15.00
CA LYS A 173 -8.07 1.54 -13.67
C LYS A 173 -9.20 2.35 -13.11
N SER A 174 -10.22 1.70 -12.55
CA SER A 174 -11.27 2.39 -11.80
C SER A 174 -10.69 3.18 -10.62
N PRO A 175 -11.42 4.17 -10.06
CA PRO A 175 -10.96 4.93 -8.90
C PRO A 175 -10.48 4.05 -7.75
N THR A 176 -11.26 3.02 -7.38
CA THR A 176 -10.90 2.10 -6.30
C THR A 176 -9.60 1.33 -6.61
N HIS A 177 -9.43 0.87 -7.85
CA HIS A 177 -8.23 0.13 -8.25
C HIS A 177 -7.00 1.06 -8.27
N LEU A 178 -7.14 2.30 -8.75
CA LEU A 178 -6.07 3.31 -8.74
C LEU A 178 -5.58 3.57 -7.31
N VAL A 179 -6.50 3.84 -6.37
CA VAL A 179 -6.17 4.08 -4.96
C VAL A 179 -5.49 2.87 -4.33
N MET A 180 -5.98 1.66 -4.57
CA MET A 180 -5.34 0.44 -4.08
C MET A 180 -3.90 0.31 -4.60
N ASP A 181 -3.68 0.52 -5.90
CA ASP A 181 -2.34 0.42 -6.50
C ASP A 181 -1.40 1.54 -6.00
N ALA A 182 -1.91 2.74 -5.76
CA ALA A 182 -1.16 3.84 -5.15
C ALA A 182 -0.75 3.50 -3.71
N TRP A 183 -1.68 2.98 -2.92
CA TRP A 183 -1.44 2.52 -1.56
C TRP A 183 -0.38 1.40 -1.50
N ILE A 184 -0.45 0.42 -2.42
CA ILE A 184 0.55 -0.64 -2.51
C ILE A 184 1.95 -0.08 -2.82
N LYS A 185 2.07 0.98 -3.62
CA LYS A 185 3.35 1.66 -3.83
C LYS A 185 3.83 2.47 -2.62
N GLY A 186 2.95 2.74 -1.66
CA GLY A 186 3.23 3.52 -0.45
C GLY A 186 2.93 5.00 -0.59
N ILE A 187 2.21 5.41 -1.65
CA ILE A 187 1.76 6.78 -1.89
C ILE A 187 0.72 7.15 -0.81
N ARG A 188 0.79 8.38 -0.31
CA ARG A 188 -0.15 8.93 0.68
C ARG A 188 -0.94 10.13 0.19
N HIS A 189 -0.39 10.90 -0.75
CA HIS A 189 -1.05 12.05 -1.36
C HIS A 189 -1.21 11.79 -2.86
N LEU A 190 -2.42 11.86 -3.37
CA LEU A 190 -2.70 11.54 -4.77
C LEU A 190 -3.64 12.59 -5.34
N THR A 191 -3.27 13.21 -6.45
CA THR A 191 -4.17 14.12 -7.18
C THR A 191 -4.61 13.44 -8.47
N VAL A 192 -5.92 13.15 -8.57
CA VAL A 192 -6.51 12.54 -9.76
C VAL A 192 -7.10 13.65 -10.62
N VAL A 193 -6.62 13.73 -11.86
CA VAL A 193 -6.96 14.81 -12.79
C VAL A 193 -7.93 14.31 -13.86
N TYR A 194 -9.11 14.93 -13.91
CA TYR A 194 -10.17 14.67 -14.87
C TYR A 194 -10.17 15.71 -16.00
N TYR A 195 -10.55 15.32 -17.22
CA TYR A 195 -10.56 16.23 -18.37
C TYR A 195 -11.94 16.86 -18.54
N ASN A 196 -11.97 18.19 -18.45
CA ASN A 196 -13.11 19.11 -18.61
C ASN A 196 -14.31 18.88 -17.66
N TYR A 197 -14.61 17.64 -17.26
CA TYR A 197 -15.72 17.31 -16.36
C TYR A 197 -15.46 16.01 -15.57
N VAL A 198 -16.21 15.81 -14.49
CA VAL A 198 -16.24 14.57 -13.71
C VAL A 198 -17.63 14.32 -13.12
N GLY A 199 -18.11 13.07 -13.16
CA GLY A 199 -19.37 12.69 -12.53
C GLY A 199 -19.27 12.61 -11.00
N PRO A 200 -20.27 13.05 -10.22
CA PRO A 200 -20.26 12.97 -8.75
C PRO A 200 -20.00 11.56 -8.22
N GLU A 201 -20.60 10.54 -8.82
CA GLU A 201 -20.42 9.12 -8.49
C GLU A 201 -18.98 8.62 -8.65
N VAL A 202 -18.22 9.16 -9.60
CA VAL A 202 -16.79 8.85 -9.78
C VAL A 202 -15.97 9.41 -8.63
N VAL A 203 -16.27 10.66 -8.24
CA VAL A 203 -15.62 11.33 -7.11
C VAL A 203 -15.99 10.65 -5.80
N GLU A 204 -17.25 10.24 -5.62
CA GLU A 204 -17.70 9.49 -4.46
C GLU A 204 -16.91 8.19 -4.30
N GLU A 205 -16.79 7.38 -5.37
CA GLU A 205 -15.97 6.15 -5.34
C GLU A 205 -14.52 6.46 -4.94
N LEU A 206 -13.91 7.49 -5.54
CA LEU A 206 -12.52 7.86 -5.27
C LEU A 206 -12.30 8.28 -3.81
N VAL A 207 -13.18 9.14 -3.31
CA VAL A 207 -13.12 9.69 -1.96
C VAL A 207 -13.41 8.61 -0.91
N GLU A 208 -14.37 7.72 -1.16
CA GLU A 208 -14.63 6.57 -0.30
C GLU A 208 -13.44 5.59 -0.27
N ALA A 209 -12.87 5.25 -1.43
CA ALA A 209 -11.73 4.36 -1.52
C ALA A 209 -10.50 4.91 -0.76
N SER A 210 -10.25 6.20 -0.90
CA SER A 210 -9.14 6.88 -0.21
C SER A 210 -9.31 6.92 1.30
N ALA A 211 -10.54 7.20 1.77
CA ALA A 211 -10.87 7.18 3.20
C ALA A 211 -10.70 5.79 3.82
N ILE A 212 -10.98 4.72 3.06
CA ILE A 212 -10.78 3.34 3.51
C ILE A 212 -9.28 3.07 3.75
N LEU A 213 -8.42 3.50 2.84
CA LEU A 213 -6.98 3.19 2.90
C LEU A 213 -6.12 4.26 3.61
N ASP A 214 -6.73 5.26 4.24
CA ASP A 214 -6.04 6.38 4.91
C ASP A 214 -5.07 7.11 3.94
N MET A 215 -5.59 7.39 2.74
CA MET A 215 -4.92 8.18 1.71
C MET A 215 -5.60 9.53 1.56
N ARG A 216 -4.81 10.57 1.31
CA ARG A 216 -5.33 11.90 0.96
C ARG A 216 -5.43 11.97 -0.56
N VAL A 217 -6.64 12.22 -1.05
CA VAL A 217 -6.90 12.41 -2.47
C VAL A 217 -7.42 13.81 -2.73
N GLN A 218 -6.88 14.46 -3.75
CA GLN A 218 -7.39 15.70 -4.31
C GLN A 218 -7.97 15.41 -5.70
N VAL A 219 -9.11 16.03 -6.01
CA VAL A 219 -9.70 16.00 -7.36
C VAL A 219 -9.31 17.27 -8.07
N GLY A 220 -8.74 17.12 -9.28
CA GLY A 220 -8.45 18.22 -10.19
C GLY A 220 -9.26 18.06 -11.48
N ILE A 221 -9.73 19.16 -12.05
CA ILE A 221 -10.41 19.20 -13.35
C ILE A 221 -9.54 20.06 -14.28
N GLU A 222 -8.88 19.43 -15.24
CA GLU A 222 -8.08 20.10 -16.25
C GLU A 222 -9.02 20.65 -17.34
N VAL A 223 -9.09 21.97 -17.39
CA VAL A 223 -9.89 22.76 -18.33
C VAL A 223 -8.97 23.45 -19.33
N SER A 224 -9.46 23.57 -20.57
CA SER A 224 -8.73 24.23 -21.65
C SER A 224 -9.28 25.64 -21.89
N SER A 225 -8.40 26.60 -22.17
CA SER A 225 -8.78 27.98 -22.52
C SER A 225 -7.94 28.48 -23.68
N ARG A 226 -8.50 29.33 -24.53
CA ARG A 226 -7.80 29.91 -25.68
C ARG A 226 -6.80 30.96 -25.22
N PHE A 227 -5.54 30.81 -25.63
CA PHE A 227 -4.50 31.78 -25.40
C PHE A 227 -3.67 31.92 -26.68
N ARG A 228 -3.72 33.09 -27.31
CA ARG A 228 -3.10 33.35 -28.62
C ARG A 228 -3.56 32.31 -29.66
N ASP A 229 -2.61 31.58 -30.23
CA ASP A 229 -2.73 30.60 -31.30
C ASP A 229 -2.84 29.14 -30.78
N LYS A 230 -2.98 28.95 -29.46
CA LYS A 230 -3.03 27.63 -28.81
C LYS A 230 -4.07 27.55 -27.69
N TYR A 231 -4.37 26.33 -27.24
CA TYR A 231 -5.10 26.08 -26.00
C TYR A 231 -4.15 25.84 -24.83
N VAL A 232 -4.33 26.60 -23.75
CA VAL A 232 -3.63 26.41 -22.46
C VAL A 232 -4.47 25.51 -21.57
N ARG A 233 -3.80 24.70 -20.75
CA ARG A 233 -4.45 23.78 -19.83
C ARG A 233 -4.21 24.21 -18.39
N ILE A 234 -5.30 24.32 -17.64
CA ILE A 234 -5.27 24.72 -16.24
C ILE A 234 -6.05 23.67 -15.44
N THR A 235 -5.42 23.12 -14.41
CA THR A 235 -6.09 22.22 -13.48
C THR A 235 -6.75 23.03 -12.38
N TRP A 236 -8.07 22.95 -12.31
CA TRP A 236 -8.90 23.50 -11.25
C TRP A 236 -9.04 22.49 -10.10
N GLU A 237 -8.58 22.88 -8.91
CA GLU A 237 -8.68 22.11 -7.67
C GLU A 237 -9.58 22.87 -6.68
N PRO A 238 -10.87 22.52 -6.56
CA PRO A 238 -11.71 23.01 -5.48
C PRO A 238 -11.10 22.61 -4.12
N HIS A 239 -10.84 23.57 -3.23
CA HIS A 239 -10.13 23.32 -1.97
C HIS A 239 -10.81 23.98 -0.77
N GLY A 240 -10.43 23.61 0.46
CA GLY A 240 -10.96 24.24 1.68
C GLY A 240 -12.23 23.61 2.26
N PHE A 241 -12.58 22.40 1.84
CA PHE A 241 -13.67 21.64 2.45
C PHE A 241 -13.26 21.04 3.80
N HIS A 242 -14.15 21.08 4.79
CA HIS A 242 -13.90 20.51 6.12
C HIS A 242 -13.99 18.98 6.14
N ASP A 243 -14.83 18.41 5.28
CA ASP A 243 -14.98 16.97 5.12
C ASP A 243 -15.40 16.59 3.69
N ASN A 244 -15.37 15.29 3.44
CA ASN A 244 -15.73 14.72 2.14
C ASN A 244 -17.20 14.96 1.76
N ARG A 245 -18.09 15.09 2.75
CA ARG A 245 -19.53 15.33 2.51
C ARG A 245 -19.78 16.73 1.97
N ALA A 246 -19.10 17.74 2.53
CA ALA A 246 -19.16 19.11 2.05
C ALA A 246 -18.68 19.21 0.59
N PHE A 247 -17.60 18.50 0.24
CA PHE A 247 -17.10 18.46 -1.13
C PHE A 247 -18.09 17.80 -2.11
N LEU A 248 -18.67 16.65 -1.76
CA LEU A 248 -19.68 15.98 -2.59
C LEU A 248 -20.95 16.85 -2.75
N LYS A 249 -21.36 17.56 -1.70
CA LYS A 249 -22.48 18.51 -1.77
C LYS A 249 -22.19 19.67 -2.74
N PHE A 250 -20.96 20.18 -2.74
CA PHE A 250 -20.53 21.20 -3.70
C PHE A 250 -20.64 20.71 -5.15
N LEU A 251 -20.16 19.50 -5.44
CA LEU A 251 -20.29 18.89 -6.77
C LEU A 251 -21.76 18.66 -7.18
N GLY A 252 -22.66 18.51 -6.21
CA GLY A 252 -24.10 18.38 -6.44
C GLY A 252 -24.84 19.68 -6.71
N GLY A 253 -24.20 20.86 -6.59
CA GLY A 253 -24.83 22.16 -6.82
C GLY A 253 -25.10 22.47 -8.28
N ASP A 254 -26.20 23.16 -8.58
CA ASP A 254 -26.69 23.35 -9.95
C ASP A 254 -25.71 24.10 -10.85
N ALA A 255 -25.10 25.18 -10.35
CA ALA A 255 -24.08 25.94 -11.10
C ALA A 255 -22.81 25.11 -11.41
N VAL A 256 -22.46 24.17 -10.52
CA VAL A 256 -21.32 23.26 -10.75
C VAL A 256 -21.69 22.19 -11.77
N LYS A 257 -22.91 21.66 -11.71
CA LYS A 257 -23.42 20.71 -12.72
C LYS A 257 -23.46 21.34 -14.12
N GLU A 258 -23.93 22.58 -14.23
CA GLU A 258 -23.92 23.33 -15.49
C GLU A 258 -22.49 23.48 -16.03
N MET A 259 -21.53 23.84 -15.18
CA MET A 259 -20.10 23.87 -15.57
C MET A 259 -19.58 22.50 -16.03
N MET A 260 -19.98 21.40 -15.38
CA MET A 260 -19.61 20.04 -15.80
C MET A 260 -20.24 19.66 -17.14
N ASP A 261 -21.48 20.08 -17.41
CA ASP A 261 -22.17 19.80 -18.67
C ASP A 261 -21.58 20.59 -19.84
N GLU A 262 -21.21 21.86 -19.63
CA GLU A 262 -20.42 22.61 -20.60
C GLU A 262 -19.06 21.96 -20.85
N GLY A 263 -18.38 21.50 -19.79
CA GLY A 263 -17.13 20.75 -19.89
C GLY A 263 -17.29 19.45 -20.69
N ARG A 264 -18.43 18.77 -20.57
CA ARG A 264 -18.78 17.59 -21.37
C ARG A 264 -18.89 17.93 -22.87
N HIS A 265 -19.49 19.07 -23.22
CA HIS A 265 -19.52 19.55 -24.61
C HIS A 265 -18.11 19.81 -25.15
N VAL A 266 -17.23 20.40 -24.35
CA VAL A 266 -15.81 20.58 -24.71
C VAL A 266 -15.14 19.23 -24.99
N SER A 267 -15.32 18.25 -24.09
CA SER A 267 -14.76 16.92 -24.30
C SER A 267 -15.28 16.25 -25.56
N HIS A 268 -16.59 16.32 -25.86
CA HIS A 268 -17.15 15.77 -27.09
C HIS A 268 -16.59 16.45 -28.35
N TYR A 269 -16.47 17.78 -28.33
CA TYR A 269 -15.86 18.54 -29.42
C TYR A 269 -14.41 18.09 -29.68
N GLN A 270 -13.59 17.99 -28.62
CA GLN A 270 -12.20 17.55 -28.73
C GLN A 270 -12.06 16.08 -29.15
N GLN A 271 -13.00 15.22 -28.76
CA GLN A 271 -12.98 13.78 -29.10
C GLN A 271 -13.29 13.49 -30.57
N ARG A 272 -13.98 14.40 -31.30
CA ARG A 272 -14.24 14.25 -32.75
C ARG A 272 -12.95 13.98 -33.53
N TYR A 273 -11.87 14.67 -33.16
CA TYR A 273 -10.54 14.46 -33.75
C TYR A 273 -10.05 13.00 -33.64
N ILE A 274 -10.33 12.30 -32.54
CA ILE A 274 -9.89 10.91 -32.35
C ILE A 274 -10.55 9.97 -33.37
N PHE A 275 -11.82 10.20 -33.67
CA PHE A 275 -12.57 9.42 -34.64
C PHE A 275 -12.14 9.74 -36.09
N GLU A 276 -11.82 11.00 -36.37
CA GLU A 276 -11.21 11.40 -37.66
C GLU A 276 -9.85 10.72 -37.87
N VAL A 277 -8.99 10.69 -36.83
CA VAL A 277 -7.70 9.97 -36.88
C VAL A 277 -7.90 8.47 -37.13
N LEU A 278 -8.91 7.85 -36.50
CA LEU A 278 -9.23 6.43 -36.74
C LEU A 278 -9.67 6.19 -38.20
N ALA A 279 -10.47 7.11 -38.77
CA ALA A 279 -10.88 7.02 -40.17
C ALA A 279 -9.68 7.11 -41.12
N VAL A 280 -8.79 8.08 -40.89
CA VAL A 280 -7.54 8.24 -41.65
C VAL A 280 -6.63 7.02 -41.51
N PHE A 281 -6.51 6.47 -40.30
CA PHE A 281 -5.74 5.26 -40.07
C PHE A 281 -6.28 4.11 -40.92
N ASN A 282 -7.60 3.87 -40.92
CA ASN A 282 -8.20 2.80 -41.71
C ASN A 282 -8.04 2.97 -43.23
N SER A 283 -8.06 4.21 -43.72
CA SER A 283 -7.97 4.51 -45.17
C SER A 283 -6.54 4.63 -45.70
N ARG A 284 -5.55 4.92 -44.86
CA ARG A 284 -4.15 5.11 -45.27
C ARG A 284 -3.20 4.24 -44.45
N HIS A 285 -2.96 4.60 -43.20
CA HIS A 285 -1.88 4.04 -42.37
C HIS A 285 -2.00 2.53 -42.12
N ARG A 286 -3.22 1.98 -42.12
CA ARG A 286 -3.47 0.54 -41.99
C ARG A 286 -2.80 -0.26 -43.09
N PHE A 287 -2.77 0.26 -44.32
CA PHE A 287 -2.16 -0.41 -45.46
C PHE A 287 -0.63 -0.43 -45.33
N ASP A 288 -0.04 0.70 -44.95
CA ASP A 288 1.40 0.83 -44.68
C ASP A 288 1.83 -0.13 -43.54
N LEU A 289 1.02 -0.22 -42.49
CA LEU A 289 1.26 -1.11 -41.35
C LEU A 289 1.14 -2.59 -41.74
N ASN A 290 0.16 -2.93 -42.59
CA ASN A 290 -0.02 -4.29 -43.12
C ASN A 290 1.18 -4.72 -43.97
N GLU A 291 1.72 -3.81 -44.79
CA GLU A 291 2.92 -4.07 -45.60
C GLU A 291 4.16 -4.26 -44.70
N GLU A 292 4.40 -3.36 -43.74
CA GLU A 292 5.57 -3.44 -42.85
C GLU A 292 5.58 -4.73 -42.01
N LEU A 293 4.41 -5.14 -41.50
CA LEU A 293 4.31 -6.27 -40.58
C LEU A 293 3.98 -7.60 -41.27
N GLU A 294 3.71 -7.57 -42.59
CA GLU A 294 3.19 -8.68 -43.39
C GLU A 294 1.90 -9.27 -42.79
N LEU A 295 0.94 -8.39 -42.50
CA LEU A 295 -0.35 -8.70 -41.90
C LEU A 295 -1.53 -8.32 -42.81
N SER A 296 -2.70 -8.87 -42.52
CA SER A 296 -3.96 -8.50 -43.17
C SER A 296 -4.95 -7.99 -42.13
N LEU A 297 -4.68 -6.80 -41.57
CA LEU A 297 -5.57 -6.16 -40.61
C LEU A 297 -6.79 -5.56 -41.32
N GLU A 298 -7.99 -5.99 -40.91
CA GLU A 298 -9.27 -5.43 -41.36
C GLU A 298 -9.52 -4.01 -40.81
N PRO A 299 -10.43 -3.22 -41.43
CA PRO A 299 -10.76 -1.88 -40.93
C PRO A 299 -11.31 -1.95 -39.50
N LEU A 300 -10.69 -1.19 -38.60
CA LEU A 300 -11.05 -1.15 -37.20
C LEU A 300 -12.36 -0.36 -37.02
N GLN A 301 -13.35 -0.98 -36.40
CA GLN A 301 -14.68 -0.38 -36.24
C GLN A 301 -14.73 0.62 -35.08
N GLU A 302 -15.41 1.75 -35.31
CA GLU A 302 -15.62 2.77 -34.28
C GLU A 302 -16.36 2.22 -33.05
N SER A 303 -17.39 1.40 -33.27
CA SER A 303 -18.18 0.82 -32.17
C SER A 303 -17.37 -0.10 -31.25
N ASP A 304 -16.39 -0.83 -31.80
CA ASP A 304 -15.48 -1.67 -31.02
C ASP A 304 -14.44 -0.81 -30.27
N PHE A 305 -13.99 0.30 -30.87
CA PHE A 305 -13.14 1.27 -30.18
C PHE A 305 -13.84 1.91 -28.99
N VAL A 306 -15.10 2.34 -29.15
CA VAL A 306 -15.90 2.90 -28.04
C VAL A 306 -16.10 1.86 -26.93
N ARG A 307 -16.38 0.60 -27.29
CA ARG A 307 -16.49 -0.50 -26.32
C ARG A 307 -15.17 -0.76 -25.59
N PHE A 308 -14.04 -0.64 -26.29
CA PHE A 308 -12.71 -0.78 -25.71
C PHE A 308 -12.39 0.33 -24.69
N VAL A 309 -12.79 1.57 -24.98
CA VAL A 309 -12.62 2.71 -24.05
C VAL A 309 -13.52 2.57 -22.81
N GLY A 310 -14.74 2.04 -22.95
CA GLY A 310 -15.66 1.81 -21.84
C GLY A 310 -16.17 3.11 -21.22
N ALA A 311 -15.96 3.31 -19.91
CA ALA A 311 -16.39 4.51 -19.19
C ALA A 311 -15.43 5.71 -19.36
N GLY A 312 -14.33 5.53 -20.09
CA GLY A 312 -13.31 6.56 -20.29
C GLY A 312 -13.63 7.56 -21.39
N GLN A 313 -12.74 8.55 -21.52
CA GLN A 313 -12.80 9.52 -22.61
C GLN A 313 -11.88 9.06 -23.75
N PRO A 314 -12.39 8.90 -24.99
CA PRO A 314 -11.55 8.58 -26.16
C PRO A 314 -10.32 9.49 -26.25
N SER A 315 -9.16 8.88 -26.48
CA SER A 315 -7.89 9.59 -26.58
C SER A 315 -6.97 8.91 -27.58
N ILE A 316 -5.96 9.63 -28.07
CA ILE A 316 -4.94 9.08 -28.97
C ILE A 316 -4.24 7.87 -28.34
N LEU A 317 -4.05 7.89 -27.02
CA LEU A 317 -3.47 6.77 -26.28
C LEU A 317 -4.36 5.52 -26.33
N HIS A 318 -5.68 5.69 -26.17
CA HIS A 318 -6.63 4.59 -26.33
C HIS A 318 -6.60 4.03 -27.75
N LEU A 319 -6.58 4.92 -28.75
CA LEU A 319 -6.57 4.52 -30.16
C LEU A 319 -5.31 3.72 -30.50
N ALA A 320 -4.13 4.20 -30.09
CA ALA A 320 -2.88 3.49 -30.28
C ALA A 320 -2.87 2.10 -29.62
N ARG A 321 -3.38 2.00 -28.39
CA ARG A 321 -3.47 0.71 -27.68
C ARG A 321 -4.48 -0.23 -28.35
N PHE A 322 -5.60 0.31 -28.84
CA PHE A 322 -6.59 -0.46 -29.58
C PHE A 322 -6.00 -1.04 -30.87
N ILE A 323 -5.28 -0.23 -31.65
CA ILE A 323 -4.54 -0.66 -32.84
C ILE A 323 -3.50 -1.73 -32.47
N HIS A 324 -2.67 -1.47 -31.45
CA HIS A 324 -1.67 -2.43 -30.97
C HIS A 324 -2.29 -3.79 -30.61
N ASN A 325 -3.42 -3.79 -29.91
CA ASN A 325 -4.11 -5.03 -29.53
C ASN A 325 -4.69 -5.76 -30.74
N ALA A 326 -5.21 -5.04 -31.73
CA ALA A 326 -5.71 -5.63 -32.96
C ALA A 326 -4.58 -6.28 -33.79
N VAL A 327 -3.42 -5.61 -33.89
CA VAL A 327 -2.21 -6.16 -34.52
C VAL A 327 -1.74 -7.42 -33.79
N ALA A 328 -1.68 -7.38 -32.46
CA ALA A 328 -1.27 -8.53 -31.65
C ALA A 328 -2.21 -9.73 -31.81
N GLY A 329 -3.53 -9.49 -31.83
CA GLY A 329 -4.54 -10.52 -32.07
C GLY A 329 -4.39 -11.17 -33.44
N GLN A 330 -4.16 -10.36 -34.50
CA GLN A 330 -3.93 -10.90 -35.83
C GLN A 330 -2.65 -11.74 -35.96
N MET A 331 -1.57 -11.32 -35.30
CA MET A 331 -0.35 -12.13 -35.24
C MET A 331 -0.58 -13.49 -34.54
N GLU A 332 -1.40 -13.52 -33.48
CA GLU A 332 -1.74 -14.74 -32.75
C GLU A 332 -2.61 -15.69 -33.58
N GLU A 333 -3.59 -15.15 -34.32
CA GLU A 333 -4.40 -15.91 -35.28
C GLU A 333 -3.52 -16.52 -36.38
N ALA A 334 -2.62 -15.74 -36.97
CA ALA A 334 -1.68 -16.22 -37.99
C ALA A 334 -0.74 -17.32 -37.46
N LEU A 335 -0.24 -17.18 -36.22
CA LEU A 335 0.58 -18.21 -35.57
C LEU A 335 -0.22 -19.47 -35.26
N THR A 336 -1.50 -19.34 -34.91
CA THR A 336 -2.40 -20.46 -34.63
C THR A 336 -2.73 -21.23 -35.91
N ALA A 337 -3.04 -20.52 -37.00
CA ALA A 337 -3.23 -21.12 -38.32
C ALA A 337 -1.98 -21.87 -38.78
N PHE A 338 -0.80 -21.25 -38.67
CA PHE A 338 0.46 -21.92 -39.04
C PHE A 338 0.76 -23.13 -38.16
N ARG A 339 0.43 -23.08 -36.87
CA ARG A 339 0.56 -24.23 -35.95
C ARG A 339 -0.32 -25.40 -36.36
N LEU A 340 -1.53 -25.12 -36.85
CA LEU A 340 -2.47 -26.15 -37.31
C LEU A 340 -1.98 -26.79 -38.62
N ASP A 341 -1.41 -26.00 -39.53
CA ASP A 341 -0.92 -26.49 -40.84
C ASP A 341 0.42 -27.22 -40.76
N SER A 342 1.39 -26.68 -40.00
CA SER A 342 2.80 -27.13 -40.02
C SER A 342 3.27 -27.80 -38.72
N GLY A 343 2.40 -27.87 -37.70
CA GLY A 343 2.74 -28.42 -36.39
C GLY A 343 3.70 -27.55 -35.57
N VAL A 344 4.09 -28.06 -34.39
CA VAL A 344 5.03 -27.36 -33.48
C VAL A 344 6.45 -27.85 -33.78
N GLY A 345 7.20 -27.06 -34.56
CA GLY A 345 8.60 -27.35 -34.93
C GLY A 345 9.52 -26.12 -34.79
N ALA A 346 10.77 -26.25 -35.26
CA ALA A 346 11.76 -25.16 -35.22
C ALA A 346 11.31 -23.92 -36.01
N GLU A 347 10.60 -24.13 -37.11
CA GLU A 347 10.06 -23.06 -37.96
C GLU A 347 8.92 -22.28 -37.27
N TRP A 348 8.03 -22.98 -36.56
CA TRP A 348 7.01 -22.34 -35.71
C TRP A 348 7.65 -21.50 -34.60
N GLN A 349 8.71 -22.00 -33.96
CA GLN A 349 9.45 -21.24 -32.96
C GLN A 349 10.16 -20.01 -33.55
N ALA A 350 10.73 -20.13 -34.75
CA ALA A 350 11.36 -19.02 -35.45
C ALA A 350 10.35 -17.94 -35.82
N ARG A 351 9.19 -18.30 -36.37
CA ARG A 351 8.09 -17.36 -36.67
C ARG A 351 7.53 -16.69 -35.42
N THR A 352 7.35 -17.46 -34.34
CA THR A 352 6.89 -16.91 -33.05
C THR A 352 7.87 -15.84 -32.54
N ARG A 353 9.19 -16.10 -32.61
CA ARG A 353 10.21 -15.10 -32.24
C ARG A 353 10.19 -13.88 -33.16
N LEU A 354 10.03 -14.08 -34.46
CA LEU A 354 9.96 -12.99 -35.44
C LEU A 354 8.77 -12.06 -35.17
N TYR A 355 7.57 -12.60 -35.00
CA TYR A 355 6.37 -11.80 -34.70
C TYR A 355 6.47 -11.12 -33.34
N HIS A 356 7.08 -11.79 -32.36
CA HIS A 356 7.35 -11.16 -31.07
C HIS A 356 8.29 -9.95 -31.21
N ASP A 357 9.38 -10.10 -31.96
CA ASP A 357 10.31 -8.99 -32.22
C ASP A 357 9.66 -7.85 -33.01
N ARG A 358 8.80 -8.17 -33.99
CA ARG A 358 8.01 -7.18 -34.75
C ARG A 358 7.04 -6.42 -33.84
N LEU A 359 6.25 -7.13 -33.03
CA LEU A 359 5.30 -6.52 -32.08
C LEU A 359 6.01 -5.66 -31.04
N LYS A 360 7.16 -6.12 -30.54
CA LYS A 360 7.99 -5.36 -29.58
C LYS A 360 8.54 -4.06 -30.18
N LYS A 361 8.89 -4.06 -31.46
CA LYS A 361 9.29 -2.85 -32.19
C LYS A 361 8.09 -1.93 -32.45
N MET A 362 6.90 -2.50 -32.63
CA MET A 362 5.65 -1.77 -32.85
C MET A 362 4.92 -1.45 -31.53
N GLY A 363 5.60 -0.76 -30.62
CA GLY A 363 5.03 -0.30 -29.37
C GLY A 363 3.96 0.78 -29.54
N VAL A 364 3.21 1.08 -28.48
CA VAL A 364 2.15 2.10 -28.51
C VAL A 364 2.67 3.49 -28.83
N GLU A 365 3.84 3.85 -28.32
CA GLU A 365 4.49 5.13 -28.57
C GLU A 365 4.87 5.29 -30.04
N ARG A 366 5.42 4.23 -30.65
CA ARG A 366 5.74 4.22 -32.08
C ARG A 366 4.48 4.42 -32.93
N ILE A 367 3.39 3.73 -32.58
CA ILE A 367 2.10 3.90 -33.28
C ILE A 367 1.64 5.36 -33.21
N ILE A 368 1.75 5.99 -32.04
CA ILE A 368 1.39 7.40 -31.86
C ILE A 368 2.26 8.27 -32.78
N GLU A 369 3.58 8.16 -32.69
CA GLU A 369 4.56 9.02 -33.38
C GLU A 369 4.54 8.89 -34.91
N GLU A 370 4.32 7.67 -35.42
CA GLU A 370 4.38 7.37 -36.85
C GLU A 370 3.03 7.59 -37.55
N PHE A 371 1.91 7.30 -36.88
CA PHE A 371 0.59 7.26 -37.53
C PHE A 371 -0.43 8.26 -36.96
N LEU A 372 -0.42 8.55 -35.66
CA LEU A 372 -1.55 9.26 -35.02
C LEU A 372 -1.29 10.74 -34.72
N MET A 373 -0.07 11.23 -34.87
CA MET A 373 0.26 12.64 -34.65
C MET A 373 -0.45 13.55 -35.69
N PRO A 374 -0.83 14.79 -35.33
CA PRO A 374 -1.38 15.74 -36.31
C PRO A 374 -0.43 16.01 -37.48
N SER A 375 0.88 16.05 -37.23
CA SER A 375 1.91 16.22 -38.27
C SER A 375 1.93 15.07 -39.30
N ARG A 376 1.41 13.90 -38.92
CA ARG A 376 1.26 12.74 -39.80
C ARG A 376 -0.10 12.72 -40.51
N ASN A 377 -1.03 13.56 -40.07
CA ASN A 377 -2.40 13.64 -40.58
C ASN A 377 -2.75 15.11 -40.92
N PRO A 378 -2.04 15.77 -41.86
CA PRO A 378 -2.27 17.17 -42.21
C PRO A 378 -3.65 17.41 -42.85
N GLU A 379 -4.30 16.35 -43.36
CA GLU A 379 -5.64 16.42 -43.95
C GLU A 379 -6.77 16.68 -42.93
N ILE A 380 -6.53 16.46 -41.64
CA ILE A 380 -7.51 16.67 -40.56
C ILE A 380 -7.11 17.85 -39.67
N SER A 381 -8.08 18.44 -38.98
CA SER A 381 -7.85 19.63 -38.16
C SER A 381 -7.02 19.30 -36.92
N ASN A 382 -5.94 20.05 -36.68
CA ASN A 382 -5.18 19.94 -35.44
C ASN A 382 -5.98 20.47 -34.24
N PRO A 383 -6.27 19.66 -33.20
CA PRO A 383 -7.10 20.05 -32.06
C PRO A 383 -6.42 21.03 -31.09
N SER A 384 -5.11 21.23 -31.19
CA SER A 384 -4.37 22.17 -30.33
C SER A 384 -4.42 23.62 -30.81
N HIS A 385 -4.83 23.84 -32.07
CA HIS A 385 -4.99 25.18 -32.62
C HIS A 385 -6.45 25.63 -32.53
N PRO A 386 -6.72 26.75 -31.84
CA PRO A 386 -8.02 27.37 -31.85
C PRO A 386 -8.44 27.71 -33.28
N ARG A 387 -9.67 27.34 -33.63
CA ARG A 387 -10.30 27.70 -34.90
C ARG A 387 -11.65 28.32 -34.62
N GLU A 388 -12.01 29.31 -35.43
CA GLU A 388 -13.38 29.81 -35.45
C GLU A 388 -14.25 28.76 -36.17
N SER A 389 -15.16 28.16 -35.42
CA SER A 389 -16.14 27.20 -35.92
C SER A 389 -17.48 27.50 -35.27
N PRO A 390 -18.61 27.41 -36.01
CA PRO A 390 -19.94 27.54 -35.41
C PRO A 390 -20.18 26.51 -34.29
N ASP A 391 -19.52 25.35 -34.37
CA ASP A 391 -19.60 24.26 -33.39
C ASP A 391 -18.66 24.44 -32.17
N LEU A 392 -17.89 25.53 -32.09
CA LEU A 392 -16.93 25.74 -31.00
C LEU A 392 -17.65 26.00 -29.66
N PRO A 393 -17.45 25.16 -28.63
CA PRO A 393 -18.08 25.34 -27.32
C PRO A 393 -17.66 26.62 -26.61
N ASP A 394 -18.58 27.24 -25.86
CA ASP A 394 -18.38 28.54 -25.23
C ASP A 394 -17.20 28.58 -24.24
N LEU A 395 -16.98 27.51 -23.47
CA LEU A 395 -15.83 27.41 -22.56
C LEU A 395 -14.48 27.56 -23.27
N LEU A 396 -14.35 27.08 -24.52
CA LEU A 396 -13.12 27.21 -25.30
C LEU A 396 -12.93 28.62 -25.89
N ARG A 397 -13.96 29.49 -25.82
CA ARG A 397 -13.89 30.89 -26.27
C ARG A 397 -13.33 31.81 -25.19
N LEU A 398 -13.47 31.42 -23.92
CA LEU A 398 -13.01 32.21 -22.79
C LEU A 398 -11.48 32.32 -22.77
N SER A 399 -10.99 33.52 -22.49
CA SER A 399 -9.58 33.76 -22.16
C SER A 399 -9.25 33.18 -20.77
N PRO A 400 -7.95 32.95 -20.45
CA PRO A 400 -7.57 32.37 -19.17
C PRO A 400 -8.07 33.19 -17.96
N PRO A 401 -7.95 34.54 -17.93
CA PRO A 401 -8.48 35.33 -16.82
C PRO A 401 -10.00 35.24 -16.66
N GLU A 402 -10.76 35.18 -17.78
CA GLU A 402 -12.23 35.04 -17.73
C GLU A 402 -12.63 33.67 -17.19
N LEU A 403 -11.98 32.60 -17.65
CA LEU A 403 -12.20 31.25 -17.15
C LEU A 403 -11.90 31.16 -15.65
N LEU A 404 -10.76 31.69 -15.20
CA LEU A 404 -10.36 31.64 -13.79
C LEU A 404 -11.32 32.42 -12.88
N ARG A 405 -11.79 33.60 -13.30
CA ARG A 405 -12.79 34.38 -12.54
C ARG A 405 -14.10 33.60 -12.42
N ARG A 406 -14.58 33.03 -13.53
CA ARG A 406 -15.80 32.18 -13.53
C ARG A 406 -15.68 31.00 -12.56
N LEU A 407 -14.52 30.34 -12.50
CA LEU A 407 -14.27 29.23 -11.58
C LEU A 407 -14.14 29.69 -10.11
N LEU A 408 -13.60 30.88 -9.86
CA LEU A 408 -13.56 31.48 -8.52
C LEU A 408 -14.94 31.88 -8.01
N ASP A 409 -15.83 32.31 -8.90
CA ASP A 409 -17.22 32.62 -8.56
C ASP A 409 -17.99 31.36 -8.10
N LEU A 410 -17.66 30.19 -8.67
CA LEU A 410 -18.20 28.91 -8.20
C LEU A 410 -17.66 28.54 -6.81
N HIS A 411 -16.35 28.74 -6.58
CA HIS A 411 -15.74 28.48 -5.29
C HIS A 411 -14.49 29.32 -5.04
N SER A 412 -14.56 30.25 -4.10
CA SER A 412 -13.52 31.26 -3.84
C SER A 412 -12.20 30.69 -3.31
N SER A 413 -12.21 29.50 -2.72
CA SER A 413 -11.02 28.81 -2.21
C SER A 413 -10.37 27.87 -3.24
N SER A 414 -10.72 28.03 -4.52
CA SER A 414 -10.14 27.24 -5.62
C SER A 414 -8.65 27.49 -5.78
N ARG A 415 -7.93 26.42 -6.13
CA ARG A 415 -6.55 26.47 -6.56
C ARG A 415 -6.47 26.15 -8.05
N PHE A 416 -5.57 26.85 -8.74
CA PHE A 416 -5.32 26.66 -10.15
C PHE A 416 -3.85 26.29 -10.36
N THR A 417 -3.63 25.19 -11.07
CA THR A 417 -2.31 24.72 -11.48
C THR A 417 -2.16 24.90 -12.98
N LEU A 418 -1.19 25.71 -13.41
CA LEU A 418 -0.89 25.89 -14.83
C LEU A 418 -0.01 24.73 -15.34
N ASN A 419 -0.47 24.05 -16.39
CA ASN A 419 0.31 23.00 -17.05
C ASN A 419 1.32 23.62 -18.02
N LEU A 420 2.61 23.33 -17.85
CA LEU A 420 3.69 23.94 -18.64
C LEU A 420 4.03 23.19 -19.94
N SER A 421 3.46 22.00 -20.17
CA SER A 421 3.90 21.09 -21.25
C SER A 421 3.89 21.71 -22.66
N ASN A 422 2.93 22.60 -22.94
CA ASN A 422 2.78 23.26 -24.25
C ASN A 422 3.09 24.77 -24.21
N LEU A 423 3.81 25.23 -23.18
CA LEU A 423 4.05 26.64 -22.93
C LEU A 423 5.54 26.98 -23.09
N THR A 424 5.81 28.10 -23.74
CA THR A 424 7.13 28.73 -23.66
C THR A 424 7.32 29.41 -22.31
N VAL A 425 8.56 29.79 -21.98
CA VAL A 425 8.83 30.58 -20.77
C VAL A 425 8.11 31.94 -20.84
N GLN A 426 8.02 32.50 -22.04
CA GLN A 426 7.31 33.74 -22.34
C GLN A 426 5.79 33.56 -22.17
N ASP A 427 5.20 32.47 -22.66
CA ASP A 427 3.79 32.13 -22.45
C ASP A 427 3.49 32.08 -20.95
N THR A 428 4.37 31.44 -20.17
CA THR A 428 4.22 31.32 -18.72
C THR A 428 4.26 32.68 -18.02
N LEU A 429 5.22 33.54 -18.38
CA LEU A 429 5.32 34.89 -17.84
C LEU A 429 4.05 35.71 -18.09
N GLU A 430 3.55 35.68 -19.33
CA GLU A 430 2.33 36.40 -19.73
C GLU A 430 1.09 35.88 -19.01
N LEU A 431 0.95 34.56 -18.86
CA LEU A 431 -0.18 33.96 -18.16
C LEU A 431 -0.16 34.30 -16.66
N LEU A 432 1.01 34.22 -16.01
CA LEU A 432 1.14 34.58 -14.60
C LEU A 432 0.82 36.06 -14.34
N TYR A 433 1.15 36.95 -15.28
CA TYR A 433 0.84 38.37 -15.22
C TYR A 433 -0.65 38.65 -15.49
N SER A 434 -1.17 38.18 -16.63
CA SER A 434 -2.55 38.43 -17.09
C SER A 434 -3.62 37.83 -16.17
N CYS A 435 -3.29 36.74 -15.47
CA CYS A 435 -4.18 36.13 -14.49
C CYS A 435 -4.10 36.77 -13.11
N GLU A 436 -3.36 37.88 -12.92
CA GLU A 436 -3.42 38.74 -11.72
C GLU A 436 -3.22 37.99 -10.38
N GLY A 437 -2.39 36.95 -10.37
CA GLY A 437 -2.15 36.14 -9.17
C GLY A 437 -3.22 35.07 -8.85
N MET A 438 -4.17 34.83 -9.77
CA MET A 438 -5.14 33.73 -9.65
C MET A 438 -4.47 32.37 -9.80
N ILE A 439 -3.41 32.25 -10.61
CA ILE A 439 -2.65 31.00 -10.78
C ILE A 439 -1.87 30.73 -9.49
N SER A 440 -2.28 29.69 -8.77
CA SER A 440 -1.70 29.36 -7.46
C SER A 440 -0.50 28.42 -7.52
N HIS A 441 -0.41 27.59 -8.56
CA HIS A 441 0.63 26.58 -8.73
C HIS A 441 1.04 26.48 -10.21
N ILE A 442 2.26 25.99 -10.45
CA ILE A 442 2.73 25.54 -11.76
C ILE A 442 3.09 24.05 -11.70
N GLU A 443 2.83 23.30 -12.77
CA GLU A 443 3.35 21.94 -12.93
C GLU A 443 4.83 22.01 -13.30
N ALA A 444 5.68 22.19 -12.28
CA ALA A 444 7.09 22.52 -12.45
C ALA A 444 7.91 21.35 -13.01
N TYR A 445 7.46 20.12 -12.82
CA TYR A 445 8.12 18.93 -13.36
C TYR A 445 7.13 17.78 -13.56
N ASN A 446 7.13 17.19 -14.76
CA ASN A 446 6.37 15.99 -15.08
C ASN A 446 7.32 14.90 -15.58
N LEU A 447 7.27 13.72 -14.95
CA LEU A 447 8.22 12.64 -15.23
C LEU A 447 8.12 12.14 -16.69
N LYS A 448 6.91 12.07 -17.25
CA LYS A 448 6.69 11.64 -18.63
C LYS A 448 7.29 12.64 -19.62
N ASN A 449 7.04 13.93 -19.42
CA ASN A 449 7.58 15.00 -20.25
C ASN A 449 9.11 15.08 -20.15
N ALA A 450 9.68 14.88 -18.96
CA ALA A 450 11.13 14.90 -18.79
C ALA A 450 11.82 13.73 -19.50
N ALA A 451 11.19 12.55 -19.56
CA ALA A 451 11.75 11.36 -20.20
C ALA A 451 11.66 11.37 -21.74
N HIS A 452 10.62 12.00 -22.30
CA HIS A 452 10.35 11.98 -23.75
C HIS A 452 10.51 13.35 -24.43
N GLY A 453 10.92 14.39 -23.69
CA GLY A 453 10.86 15.79 -24.11
C GLY A 453 9.49 16.42 -23.84
N MET A 454 9.41 17.75 -23.72
CA MET A 454 8.16 18.47 -23.36
C MET A 454 7.05 18.37 -24.42
N SER A 455 7.22 17.61 -25.51
CA SER A 455 6.22 17.39 -26.55
C SER A 455 5.33 16.14 -26.36
N ALA A 456 5.45 15.42 -25.24
CA ALA A 456 4.80 14.11 -25.05
C ALA A 456 3.38 14.12 -24.42
N SER A 457 2.64 15.22 -24.58
CA SER A 457 1.17 15.16 -24.73
C SER A 457 0.84 15.29 -26.22
N VAL A 458 1.31 14.30 -27.01
CA VAL A 458 1.01 14.15 -28.45
C VAL A 458 1.06 15.48 -29.20
N MET A 459 2.20 16.20 -29.31
CA MET A 459 2.54 17.10 -30.45
C MET A 459 4.06 17.36 -30.50
N ALA A 460 4.81 16.43 -31.09
CA ALA A 460 6.13 16.68 -31.67
C ALA A 460 5.95 16.70 -33.20
N GLY A 461 5.77 17.89 -33.76
CA GLY A 461 5.84 18.11 -35.20
C GLY A 461 7.24 18.53 -35.60
N LYS A 462 7.93 17.71 -36.40
CA LYS A 462 8.79 18.25 -37.46
C LYS A 462 7.84 18.84 -38.49
N GLY A 463 7.60 20.14 -38.42
CA GLY A 463 6.86 20.91 -39.41
C GLY A 463 7.33 22.35 -39.28
N GLY A 464 7.72 22.97 -40.38
CA GLY A 464 8.44 24.24 -40.45
C GLY A 464 7.64 25.49 -40.03
N VAL A 465 6.71 25.37 -39.09
CA VAL A 465 6.07 26.51 -38.41
C VAL A 465 6.89 26.82 -37.17
N ALA A 466 7.56 27.96 -37.14
CA ALA A 466 8.21 28.39 -35.92
C ALA A 466 7.12 28.84 -34.94
N GLY A 467 6.86 27.95 -33.96
CA GLY A 467 5.78 28.08 -32.99
C GLY A 467 5.22 26.75 -32.48
N GLU A 468 5.28 25.67 -33.27
CA GLU A 468 4.51 24.45 -32.98
C GLU A 468 5.23 23.37 -32.16
N ALA A 469 6.55 23.43 -32.08
CA ALA A 469 7.31 22.74 -31.04
C ALA A 469 8.03 23.83 -30.26
N VAL A 470 7.88 23.86 -28.93
CA VAL A 470 8.84 24.61 -28.10
C VAL A 470 10.19 23.96 -28.42
N HIS A 471 10.94 24.58 -29.33
CA HIS A 471 12.28 24.16 -29.72
C HIS A 471 13.17 24.46 -28.51
N LEU A 472 13.07 23.61 -27.49
CA LEU A 472 13.83 23.74 -26.26
C LEU A 472 15.29 23.50 -26.63
N LYS A 473 16.04 24.59 -26.88
CA LYS A 473 17.51 24.58 -26.99
C LYS A 473 18.14 23.79 -25.82
N SER A 474 17.47 23.74 -24.66
CA SER A 474 17.70 22.78 -23.58
C SER A 474 16.51 22.79 -22.59
N PRO A 475 15.88 21.64 -22.26
CA PRO A 475 14.85 21.55 -21.21
C PRO A 475 15.34 22.08 -19.85
N GLU A 476 16.63 21.91 -19.55
CA GLU A 476 17.24 22.39 -18.32
C GLU A 476 17.24 23.92 -18.24
N TYR A 477 17.48 24.59 -19.36
CA TYR A 477 17.47 26.04 -19.46
C TYR A 477 16.06 26.60 -19.20
N HIS A 478 15.04 25.96 -19.77
CA HIS A 478 13.64 26.32 -19.54
C HIS A 478 13.25 26.16 -18.06
N TYR A 479 13.52 25.00 -17.45
CA TYR A 479 13.24 24.77 -16.03
C TYR A 479 13.96 25.78 -15.12
N ARG A 480 15.19 26.17 -15.48
CA ARG A 480 15.93 27.19 -14.74
C ARG A 480 15.23 28.55 -14.78
N LEU A 481 14.83 29.03 -15.95
CA LEU A 481 14.16 30.33 -16.07
C LEU A 481 12.82 30.37 -15.33
N ILE A 482 12.04 29.28 -15.42
CA ILE A 482 10.78 29.14 -14.68
C ILE A 482 11.03 29.10 -13.16
N GLY A 483 12.03 28.34 -12.72
CA GLY A 483 12.41 28.27 -11.30
C GLY A 483 12.89 29.62 -10.75
N ASP A 484 13.69 30.35 -11.53
CA ASP A 484 14.15 31.69 -11.16
C ASP A 484 12.99 32.70 -11.08
N LEU A 485 12.04 32.64 -12.03
CA LEU A 485 10.84 33.47 -12.01
C LEU A 485 9.96 33.15 -10.80
N GLN A 486 9.67 31.87 -10.56
CA GLN A 486 8.87 31.44 -9.42
C GLN A 486 9.50 31.86 -8.09
N LYS A 487 10.81 31.62 -7.94
CA LYS A 487 11.56 32.03 -6.75
C LYS A 487 11.45 33.54 -6.55
N ALA A 488 11.64 34.32 -7.61
CA ALA A 488 11.60 35.76 -7.53
C ALA A 488 10.20 36.34 -7.24
N LEU A 489 9.12 35.66 -7.67
CA LEU A 489 7.74 36.01 -7.31
C LEU A 489 7.39 35.67 -5.86
N ASN A 490 8.00 34.61 -5.32
CA ASN A 490 7.75 34.14 -3.96
C ASN A 490 8.59 34.89 -2.91
N GLU A 491 9.74 35.43 -3.30
CA GLU A 491 10.57 36.29 -2.45
C GLU A 491 10.07 37.74 -2.54
N ASP A 492 10.05 38.48 -1.42
CA ASP A 492 9.74 39.92 -1.43
C ASP A 492 10.93 40.74 -1.99
N ASN A 493 11.39 40.38 -3.20
CA ASN A 493 12.64 40.85 -3.81
C ASN A 493 12.42 41.27 -5.28
N VAL A 494 12.03 42.53 -5.44
CA VAL A 494 11.79 43.17 -6.75
C VAL A 494 13.02 43.15 -7.67
N ILE A 495 14.24 43.21 -7.11
CA ILE A 495 15.49 43.15 -7.89
C ILE A 495 15.64 41.75 -8.52
N GLY A 496 15.35 40.71 -7.75
CA GLY A 496 15.32 39.33 -8.22
C GLY A 496 14.32 39.15 -9.36
N LEU A 497 13.11 39.71 -9.20
CA LEU A 497 12.03 39.61 -10.19
C LEU A 497 12.39 40.32 -11.49
N LYS A 498 12.92 41.55 -11.39
CA LYS A 498 13.42 42.30 -12.56
C LYS A 498 14.46 41.51 -13.34
N ARG A 499 15.39 40.86 -12.63
CA ARG A 499 16.45 40.05 -13.25
C ARG A 499 15.88 38.82 -13.96
N ALA A 500 14.95 38.09 -13.33
CA ALA A 500 14.32 36.91 -13.91
C ALA A 500 13.54 37.27 -15.19
N ILE A 501 12.71 38.32 -15.14
CA ILE A 501 11.94 38.79 -16.30
C ILE A 501 12.86 39.24 -17.44
N ARG A 502 13.93 39.99 -17.14
CA ARG A 502 14.92 40.40 -18.16
C ARG A 502 15.60 39.21 -18.82
N ALA A 503 15.86 38.12 -18.09
CA ALA A 503 16.44 36.91 -18.67
C ALA A 503 15.47 36.23 -19.66
N ILE A 504 14.17 36.18 -19.33
CA ILE A 504 13.13 35.65 -20.22
C ILE A 504 12.96 36.49 -21.49
N ILE A 505 13.01 37.83 -21.34
CA ILE A 505 12.95 38.76 -22.47
C ILE A 505 14.19 38.62 -23.35
N TRP A 506 15.38 38.45 -22.74
CA TRP A 506 16.62 38.26 -23.49
C TRP A 506 16.62 36.95 -24.29
N ASP A 507 16.15 35.85 -23.70
CA ASP A 507 15.95 34.57 -24.39
C ASP A 507 15.04 34.74 -25.63
N PHE A 508 13.94 35.48 -25.47
CA PHE A 508 13.03 35.79 -26.58
C PHE A 508 13.69 36.67 -27.66
N GLU A 509 14.46 37.67 -27.26
CA GLU A 509 15.17 38.56 -28.18
C GLU A 509 16.23 37.83 -28.99
N GLU A 510 16.94 36.86 -28.40
CA GLU A 510 17.90 36.02 -29.11
C GLU A 510 17.22 35.20 -30.21
N GLN A 511 16.03 34.66 -29.94
CA GLN A 511 15.22 33.93 -30.92
C GLN A 511 14.78 34.86 -32.07
N ARG A 512 14.27 36.05 -31.73
CA ARG A 512 13.85 37.05 -32.72
C ARG A 512 15.01 37.50 -33.61
N LEU A 513 16.19 37.77 -33.03
CA LEU A 513 17.40 38.15 -33.78
C LEU A 513 17.91 37.00 -34.68
N SER A 514 17.74 35.75 -34.26
CA SER A 514 18.05 34.59 -35.09
C SER A 514 17.10 34.51 -36.30
N LEU A 515 15.81 34.74 -36.09
CA LEU A 515 14.81 34.78 -37.16
C LEU A 515 15.09 35.93 -38.12
N GLU A 516 15.42 37.12 -37.61
CA GLU A 516 15.80 38.29 -38.42
C GLU A 516 16.95 37.98 -39.38
N LYS A 517 17.99 37.27 -38.89
CA LYS A 517 19.11 36.82 -39.72
C LYS A 517 18.67 35.80 -40.76
N GLN A 518 17.75 34.89 -40.44
CA GLN A 518 17.23 33.91 -41.40
C GLN A 518 16.43 34.58 -42.51
N VAL A 519 15.56 35.53 -42.16
CA VAL A 519 14.81 36.37 -43.10
C VAL A 519 15.76 37.11 -44.05
N GLN A 520 16.82 37.73 -43.52
CA GLN A 520 17.82 38.46 -44.32
C GLN A 520 18.63 37.57 -45.27
N LEU A 521 18.74 36.27 -45.00
CA LEU A 521 19.51 35.31 -45.80
C LEU A 521 18.68 34.61 -46.89
N LEU A 522 17.36 34.82 -46.93
CA LEU A 522 16.49 34.18 -47.91
C LEU A 522 16.54 34.86 -49.28
N PRO A 523 16.48 34.09 -50.39
CA PRO A 523 16.35 34.66 -51.73
C PRO A 523 15.07 35.48 -51.87
N VAL A 524 15.19 36.68 -52.43
CA VAL A 524 14.08 37.60 -52.68
C VAL A 524 13.03 36.92 -53.59
N GLY A 525 11.80 36.78 -53.08
CA GLY A 525 10.67 36.19 -53.80
C GLY A 525 10.38 34.71 -53.52
N SER A 526 10.95 34.13 -52.46
CA SER A 526 10.59 32.77 -52.00
C SER A 526 9.25 32.76 -51.25
N GLU A 527 8.44 31.69 -51.39
CA GLU A 527 7.17 31.52 -50.65
C GLU A 527 7.37 31.59 -49.12
N ASP A 528 8.54 31.19 -48.63
CA ASP A 528 8.89 31.26 -47.21
C ASP A 528 9.15 32.68 -46.69
N GLN A 529 9.46 33.64 -47.57
CA GLN A 529 9.82 35.01 -47.16
C GLN A 529 8.64 35.74 -46.49
N GLY A 530 7.46 35.70 -47.11
CA GLY A 530 6.26 36.36 -46.55
C GLY A 530 5.82 35.77 -45.21
N ARG A 531 5.91 34.44 -45.06
CA ARG A 531 5.56 33.75 -43.81
C ARG A 531 6.50 34.13 -42.66
N LEU A 532 7.81 34.20 -42.93
CA LEU A 532 8.81 34.54 -41.92
C LEU A 532 8.82 36.04 -41.59
N ASP A 533 8.48 36.91 -42.55
CA ASP A 533 8.24 38.33 -42.31
C ASP A 533 7.05 38.56 -41.38
N ASP A 534 5.92 37.86 -41.61
CA ASP A 534 4.75 37.91 -40.72
C ASP A 534 5.09 37.44 -39.31
N GLU A 535 5.83 36.34 -39.20
CA GLU A 535 6.29 35.80 -37.92
C GLU A 535 7.21 36.79 -37.20
N TYR A 536 8.14 37.41 -37.92
CA TYR A 536 9.01 38.45 -37.39
C TYR A 536 8.21 39.65 -36.84
N HIS A 537 7.20 40.12 -37.56
CA HIS A 537 6.32 41.20 -37.10
C HIS A 537 5.53 40.80 -35.85
N GLN A 538 5.01 39.57 -35.77
CA GLN A 538 4.34 39.06 -34.57
C GLN A 538 5.29 39.00 -33.36
N MET A 539 6.54 38.58 -33.58
CA MET A 539 7.55 38.57 -32.52
C MET A 539 7.90 39.99 -32.03
N GLN A 540 7.92 41.00 -32.92
CA GLN A 540 8.13 42.39 -32.51
C GLN A 540 7.01 42.91 -31.61
N GLU A 541 5.76 42.61 -31.94
CA GLU A 541 4.63 43.02 -31.10
C GLU A 541 4.65 42.29 -29.76
N ARG A 542 4.96 40.98 -29.75
CA ARG A 542 5.10 40.21 -28.51
C ARG A 542 6.23 40.74 -27.62
N LYS A 543 7.36 41.18 -28.19
CA LYS A 543 8.44 41.82 -27.44
C LYS A 543 7.94 43.07 -26.70
N ARG A 544 7.13 43.90 -27.33
CA ARG A 544 6.54 45.08 -26.68
C ARG A 544 5.68 44.69 -25.49
N GLN A 545 4.87 43.65 -25.63
CA GLN A 545 4.02 43.13 -24.55
C GLN A 545 4.85 42.58 -23.38
N LEU A 546 5.93 41.86 -23.64
CA LEU A 546 6.84 41.39 -22.59
C LEU A 546 7.56 42.55 -21.88
N MET A 547 7.94 43.60 -22.62
CA MET A 547 8.53 44.81 -22.04
C MET A 547 7.51 45.58 -21.20
N ASP A 548 6.23 45.58 -21.57
CA ASP A 548 5.16 46.17 -20.78
C ASP A 548 5.01 45.52 -19.39
N ILE A 549 5.12 44.18 -19.32
CA ILE A 549 5.17 43.45 -18.03
C ILE A 549 6.36 43.92 -17.18
N LEU A 550 7.52 44.15 -17.81
CA LEU A 550 8.72 44.64 -17.12
C LEU A 550 8.55 46.09 -16.64
N TYR A 551 7.84 46.96 -17.38
CA TYR A 551 7.52 48.32 -16.94
C TYR A 551 6.53 48.31 -15.76
N HIS A 552 5.59 47.37 -15.73
CA HIS A 552 4.60 47.17 -14.66
C HIS A 552 5.06 46.15 -13.60
N LEU A 553 6.36 46.09 -13.34
CA LEU A 553 6.98 45.13 -12.41
C LEU A 553 6.37 45.17 -11.00
N GLU A 554 6.10 46.36 -10.47
CA GLU A 554 5.52 46.52 -9.12
C GLU A 554 4.11 45.91 -9.04
N THR A 555 3.29 46.12 -10.08
CA THR A 555 1.97 45.51 -10.20
C THR A 555 2.08 43.99 -10.19
N PHE A 556 3.00 43.44 -10.99
CA PHE A 556 3.21 41.99 -11.05
C PHE A 556 3.67 41.42 -9.71
N HIS A 557 4.60 42.11 -9.04
CA HIS A 557 5.08 41.74 -7.70
C HIS A 557 3.93 41.71 -6.69
N ASN A 558 3.07 42.72 -6.70
CA ASN A 558 1.94 42.84 -5.77
C ASN A 558 0.91 41.71 -5.93
N PHE A 559 0.76 41.12 -7.12
CA PHE A 559 -0.12 39.96 -7.33
C PHE A 559 0.28 38.74 -6.48
N TYR A 560 1.58 38.50 -6.28
CA TYR A 560 2.11 37.35 -5.54
C TYR A 560 2.66 37.68 -4.14
N ARG A 561 2.74 38.97 -3.77
CA ARG A 561 3.27 39.41 -2.47
C ARG A 561 2.63 38.74 -1.24
N LYS A 562 1.33 38.41 -1.31
CA LYS A 562 0.59 37.76 -0.20
C LYS A 562 0.27 36.28 -0.48
N ARG A 563 0.70 35.74 -1.62
CA ARG A 563 0.34 34.40 -2.10
C ARG A 563 1.53 33.81 -2.85
N SER A 564 2.13 32.76 -2.31
CA SER A 564 3.23 32.08 -2.99
C SER A 564 2.71 31.23 -4.16
N LEU A 565 3.35 31.35 -5.32
CA LEU A 565 3.23 30.46 -6.45
C LEU A 565 3.88 29.11 -6.12
N GLY A 566 3.06 28.09 -5.85
CA GLY A 566 3.51 26.73 -5.52
C GLY A 566 3.93 25.91 -6.74
N SER A 567 4.44 24.70 -6.48
CA SER A 567 4.78 23.73 -7.52
C SER A 567 3.99 22.44 -7.32
N ARG A 568 3.65 21.78 -8.43
CA ARG A 568 3.11 20.41 -8.49
C ARG A 568 4.07 19.53 -9.27
N ILE A 569 4.21 18.28 -8.86
CA ILE A 569 5.05 17.29 -9.55
C ILE A 569 4.26 16.00 -9.74
N GLY A 570 4.05 15.64 -11.01
CA GLY A 570 3.29 14.47 -11.39
C GLY A 570 4.13 13.43 -12.14
N SER A 571 3.68 12.18 -12.08
CA SER A 571 4.18 11.17 -13.02
C SER A 571 3.47 11.23 -14.38
N GLY A 572 2.24 11.77 -14.43
CA GLY A 572 1.37 11.70 -15.61
C GLY A 572 0.91 10.27 -15.92
N SER A 573 1.04 9.33 -14.96
CA SER A 573 0.83 7.90 -15.21
C SER A 573 -0.62 7.59 -15.56
N THR A 574 -0.80 6.89 -16.67
CA THR A 574 -2.10 6.36 -17.15
C THR A 574 -2.22 4.85 -16.90
N GLY A 575 -1.09 4.21 -16.60
CA GLY A 575 -0.93 2.77 -16.67
C GLY A 575 -1.10 2.20 -18.09
N GLN A 576 -1.40 2.97 -19.12
CA GLN A 576 -1.65 2.41 -20.45
C GLN A 576 -0.39 2.23 -21.28
N VAL A 577 0.71 2.86 -20.91
CA VAL A 577 1.97 2.90 -21.66
C VAL A 577 3.00 1.99 -20.98
N GLU A 578 3.96 1.45 -21.74
CA GLU A 578 5.17 0.84 -21.16
C GLU A 578 6.07 1.96 -20.60
N ASP A 579 5.52 2.82 -19.74
CA ASP A 579 6.24 3.91 -19.12
C ASP A 579 7.45 3.29 -18.42
N GLN A 580 8.65 3.74 -18.79
CA GLN A 580 9.90 3.34 -18.13
C GLN A 580 9.79 3.52 -16.60
N TYR A 581 8.95 4.44 -16.13
CA TYR A 581 8.77 4.77 -14.72
C TYR A 581 7.35 4.49 -14.25
N GLY A 582 7.21 3.71 -13.17
CA GLY A 582 5.92 3.53 -12.51
C GLY A 582 5.47 4.73 -11.68
N MET A 583 4.14 4.91 -11.54
CA MET A 583 3.46 5.95 -10.73
C MET A 583 4.09 6.18 -9.34
N GLY A 584 4.18 7.45 -8.93
CA GLY A 584 4.52 7.87 -7.58
C GLY A 584 5.97 8.29 -7.34
N LEU A 585 6.11 9.28 -6.46
CA LEU A 585 7.37 9.86 -6.00
C LEU A 585 7.46 9.79 -4.47
N ILE A 586 8.69 9.82 -3.95
CA ILE A 586 8.92 9.80 -2.49
C ILE A 586 10.10 10.68 -2.08
N VAL A 587 9.92 11.40 -0.97
CA VAL A 587 10.97 12.19 -0.34
C VAL A 587 11.82 11.27 0.55
N LEU A 588 13.09 11.11 0.18
CA LEU A 588 14.03 10.19 0.83
C LEU A 588 14.15 10.39 2.34
N ASP A 589 14.06 11.64 2.78
CA ASP A 589 14.26 12.01 4.18
C ASP A 589 13.18 11.48 5.12
N THR A 590 12.06 11.02 4.56
CA THR A 590 10.94 10.44 5.31
C THR A 590 10.98 8.91 5.37
N LEU A 591 11.91 8.27 4.64
CA LEU A 591 12.04 6.82 4.60
C LEU A 591 12.90 6.26 5.75
N PRO A 592 12.70 4.98 6.13
CA PRO A 592 13.63 4.27 7.00
C PRO A 592 15.04 4.19 6.38
N VAL A 593 16.08 4.20 7.23
CA VAL A 593 17.50 4.19 6.80
C VAL A 593 17.81 3.08 5.78
N ARG A 594 17.20 1.90 5.94
CA ARG A 594 17.39 0.77 5.00
C ARG A 594 16.80 1.06 3.62
N ALA A 595 15.59 1.60 3.55
CA ALA A 595 14.96 1.98 2.30
C ALA A 595 15.73 3.10 1.60
N ARG A 596 16.31 4.06 2.36
CA ARG A 596 17.22 5.07 1.76
C ARG A 596 18.45 4.43 1.11
N LYS A 597 19.04 3.42 1.75
CA LYS A 597 20.17 2.67 1.18
C LYS A 597 19.77 1.94 -0.09
N GLU A 598 18.62 1.26 -0.07
CA GLU A 598 18.07 0.56 -1.24
C GLU A 598 17.80 1.51 -2.42
N VAL A 599 17.30 2.73 -2.16
CA VAL A 599 17.16 3.72 -3.23
C VAL A 599 18.52 4.14 -3.78
N ARG A 600 19.51 4.42 -2.94
CA ARG A 600 20.87 4.79 -3.39
C ARG A 600 21.50 3.69 -4.25
N GLU A 601 21.39 2.43 -3.81
CA GLU A 601 21.85 1.26 -4.58
C GLU A 601 21.08 1.15 -5.91
N GLY A 602 19.75 1.30 -5.87
CA GLY A 602 18.91 1.27 -7.07
C GLY A 602 19.19 2.40 -8.06
N VAL A 603 19.63 3.56 -7.61
CA VAL A 603 20.07 4.68 -8.48
C VAL A 603 21.38 4.33 -9.18
N VAL A 604 22.35 3.75 -8.44
CA VAL A 604 23.62 3.27 -9.02
C VAL A 604 23.38 2.17 -10.06
N GLU A 605 22.45 1.26 -9.78
CA GLU A 605 22.05 0.17 -10.68
C GLU A 605 21.14 0.59 -11.84
N LYS A 606 20.82 1.90 -11.98
CA LYS A 606 19.84 2.42 -12.95
C LYS A 606 18.49 1.70 -12.89
N LYS A 607 18.06 1.34 -11.69
CA LYS A 607 16.72 0.81 -11.40
C LYS A 607 15.77 1.89 -10.88
N ARG A 608 16.30 2.99 -10.35
CA ARG A 608 15.53 4.14 -9.85
C ARG A 608 16.19 5.44 -10.27
N MET A 609 15.43 6.53 -10.28
CA MET A 609 15.92 7.87 -10.60
C MET A 609 15.71 8.80 -9.40
N LEU A 610 16.70 9.64 -9.14
CA LEU A 610 16.52 10.87 -8.35
C LEU A 610 16.23 12.01 -9.32
N ILE A 611 15.03 12.58 -9.21
CA ILE A 611 14.61 13.67 -10.09
C ILE A 611 15.34 14.97 -9.68
N PRO A 612 15.47 15.95 -10.60
CA PRO A 612 16.12 17.22 -10.30
C PRO A 612 15.22 18.17 -9.50
N VAL A 613 14.60 17.64 -8.45
CA VAL A 613 13.71 18.39 -7.57
C VAL A 613 13.94 17.99 -6.12
N SER A 614 14.03 18.97 -5.24
CA SER A 614 14.10 18.77 -3.79
C SER A 614 12.84 19.25 -3.09
N ALA A 615 12.32 18.43 -2.17
CA ALA A 615 11.28 18.79 -1.23
C ALA A 615 11.90 19.29 0.08
N LEU A 616 11.48 20.49 0.49
CA LEU A 616 11.74 21.02 1.82
C LEU A 616 10.58 20.64 2.74
N LEU A 617 10.89 19.96 3.83
CA LEU A 617 9.89 19.44 4.77
C LEU A 617 10.16 19.94 6.19
N THR A 618 9.08 20.36 6.87
CA THR A 618 9.08 20.58 8.31
C THR A 618 8.51 19.34 9.00
N GLY A 619 9.31 18.73 9.89
CA GLY A 619 8.88 17.58 10.70
C GLY A 619 8.29 18.03 12.02
N ASN A 620 7.05 17.64 12.32
CA ASN A 620 6.44 17.94 13.62
C ASN A 620 6.38 16.66 14.49
N THR A 621 6.69 16.84 15.77
CA THR A 621 6.58 15.79 16.78
C THR A 621 5.45 16.14 17.73
N HIS A 622 4.46 15.27 17.81
CA HIS A 622 3.32 15.44 18.69
C HIS A 622 3.40 14.45 19.85
N ARG A 623 3.01 14.90 21.04
CA ARG A 623 2.98 14.07 22.25
C ARG A 623 1.62 14.20 22.93
N ARG A 624 0.90 13.09 23.04
CA ARG A 624 -0.34 13.01 23.82
C ARG A 624 -0.10 12.17 25.08
N TYR A 625 -0.29 12.80 26.23
CA TYR A 625 -0.33 12.09 27.50
C TYR A 625 -1.73 11.50 27.70
N HIS A 626 -1.81 10.21 28.01
CA HIS A 626 -3.05 9.64 28.50
C HIS A 626 -3.22 10.10 29.94
N GLU A 627 -4.25 10.91 30.21
CA GLU A 627 -4.80 11.05 31.56
C GLU A 627 -5.26 9.65 31.99
N PHE A 628 -4.52 9.04 32.90
CA PHE A 628 -4.97 7.84 33.60
C PHE A 628 -6.00 8.31 34.62
N ASP A 629 -7.24 8.45 34.18
CA ASP A 629 -8.34 8.68 35.11
C ASP A 629 -8.59 7.38 35.90
N GLY A 630 -8.32 7.42 37.22
CA GLY A 630 -8.87 6.46 38.17
C GLY A 630 -8.12 5.17 38.51
N LEU A 631 -6.77 5.10 38.43
CA LEU A 631 -6.02 4.03 39.11
C LEU A 631 -5.17 4.62 40.23
N ALA A 632 -5.65 4.52 41.48
CA ALA A 632 -4.86 4.80 42.67
C ALA A 632 -3.49 4.10 42.55
N PRO A 633 -2.37 4.83 42.67
CA PRO A 633 -1.05 4.25 42.47
C PRO A 633 -0.80 3.24 43.59
N GLN A 634 -0.70 1.95 43.25
CA GLN A 634 -0.20 0.95 44.17
C GLN A 634 1.19 1.39 44.65
N LYS A 635 1.30 1.61 45.97
CA LYS A 635 2.50 2.09 46.69
C LYS A 635 3.62 1.02 46.70
N GLY A 636 4.15 0.67 45.54
CA GLY A 636 5.33 -0.20 45.40
C GLY A 636 6.52 0.58 44.83
N LEU A 637 7.73 0.33 45.36
CA LEU A 637 8.98 0.98 44.94
C LEU A 637 9.23 0.86 43.42
N LEU A 638 8.81 -0.26 42.81
CA LEU A 638 8.91 -0.53 41.36
C LEU A 638 7.93 0.29 40.50
N ALA A 639 6.83 0.78 41.07
CA ALA A 639 5.83 1.58 40.36
C ALA A 639 6.27 3.03 40.13
N ARG A 640 7.35 3.51 40.77
CA ARG A 640 7.91 4.86 40.54
C ARG A 640 8.91 4.94 39.38
N LEU A 641 9.52 3.82 38.98
CA LEU A 641 10.55 3.80 37.92
C LEU A 641 9.97 3.57 36.51
N TRP A 642 8.75 3.04 36.40
CA TRP A 642 8.13 2.66 35.12
C TRP A 642 7.04 3.56 34.50
N PRO A 643 6.33 4.50 35.17
CA PRO A 643 5.17 5.17 34.57
C PRO A 643 5.53 6.13 33.43
N ARG A 644 6.76 6.66 33.41
CA ARG A 644 7.17 7.70 32.45
C ARG A 644 7.31 7.20 31.00
N PHE A 645 7.48 5.89 30.77
CA PHE A 645 7.63 5.34 29.41
C PHE A 645 6.31 4.89 28.77
N PHE A 646 5.21 4.76 29.53
CA PHE A 646 3.98 4.11 29.04
C PHE A 646 2.76 5.03 28.94
N ALA A 647 2.83 6.27 29.43
CA ALA A 647 1.71 7.21 29.45
C ALA A 647 1.71 8.24 28.29
N CYS A 648 2.74 8.28 27.45
CA CYS A 648 2.86 9.23 26.34
C CYS A 648 2.77 8.49 25.00
N ARG A 649 1.84 8.89 24.13
CA ARG A 649 1.82 8.52 22.72
C ARG A 649 2.48 9.63 21.92
N GLU A 650 3.64 9.33 21.35
CA GLU A 650 4.36 10.21 20.44
C GLU A 650 4.06 9.82 18.99
N TRP A 651 3.83 10.78 18.10
CA TRP A 651 3.75 10.53 16.66
C TRP A 651 4.42 11.67 15.88
N HIS A 652 4.91 11.34 14.69
CA HIS A 652 5.64 12.26 13.81
C HIS A 652 4.90 12.43 12.50
N ASP A 653 4.78 13.66 12.02
CA ASP A 653 4.27 13.99 10.69
C ASP A 653 5.19 15.00 9.97
N TRP A 654 4.92 15.19 8.68
CA TRP A 654 5.70 16.07 7.81
C TRP A 654 4.76 17.00 7.07
N ASN A 655 5.14 18.27 7.00
CA ASN A 655 4.51 19.29 6.17
C ASN A 655 5.47 19.65 5.03
N LEU A 656 4.92 19.83 3.82
CA LEU A 656 5.68 20.28 2.66
C LEU A 656 5.71 21.80 2.64
N ASP A 657 6.92 22.36 2.71
CA ASP A 657 7.13 23.81 2.72
C ASP A 657 7.32 24.32 1.28
N ALA A 658 8.15 23.63 0.49
CA ALA A 658 8.41 23.99 -0.91
C ALA A 658 8.97 22.82 -1.72
N LEU A 659 8.81 22.91 -3.05
CA LEU A 659 9.47 22.05 -4.02
C LEU A 659 10.38 22.92 -4.90
N LEU A 660 11.67 22.61 -4.91
CA LEU A 660 12.70 23.39 -5.60
C LEU A 660 13.26 22.58 -6.76
N VAL A 661 13.07 23.07 -7.98
CA VAL A 661 13.62 22.46 -9.20
C VAL A 661 15.04 22.98 -9.41
N HIS A 662 16.01 22.07 -9.59
CA HIS A 662 17.42 22.40 -9.82
C HIS A 662 18.00 21.61 -11.00
N PRO A 663 17.94 22.17 -12.22
CA PRO A 663 18.33 21.46 -13.44
C PRO A 663 19.77 20.92 -13.38
N GLY A 664 19.99 19.73 -13.96
CA GLY A 664 21.29 19.07 -14.00
C GLY A 664 21.78 18.47 -12.66
N THR A 665 21.05 18.66 -11.56
CA THR A 665 21.45 18.16 -10.23
C THR A 665 20.35 17.30 -9.61
N SER A 666 20.69 16.13 -9.07
CA SER A 666 19.72 15.27 -8.38
C SER A 666 19.26 15.88 -7.05
N GLY A 667 17.95 15.85 -6.79
CA GLY A 667 17.37 16.25 -5.50
C GLY A 667 17.16 15.09 -4.52
N ASN A 668 16.36 15.35 -3.49
CA ASN A 668 16.00 14.34 -2.46
C ASN A 668 14.69 13.58 -2.77
N ILE A 669 14.14 13.70 -3.99
CA ILE A 669 12.94 12.99 -4.44
C ILE A 669 13.33 11.83 -5.36
N ALA A 670 12.82 10.63 -5.07
CA ALA A 670 13.06 9.42 -5.84
C ALA A 670 11.77 8.86 -6.47
N THR A 671 11.91 8.15 -7.59
CA THR A 671 10.80 7.39 -8.20
C THR A 671 10.44 6.16 -7.36
N LEU A 672 9.13 5.93 -7.12
CA LEU A 672 8.62 4.72 -6.44
C LEU A 672 8.59 3.50 -7.36
N GLY A 673 8.34 3.70 -8.66
CA GLY A 673 8.50 2.65 -9.67
C GLY A 673 9.97 2.37 -9.98
N GLY A 674 10.30 1.09 -10.15
CA GLY A 674 11.56 0.70 -10.76
C GLY A 674 11.51 0.84 -12.28
N LEU A 675 12.67 1.07 -12.91
CA LEU A 675 12.82 0.97 -14.37
C LEU A 675 12.55 -0.50 -14.78
N SER A 676 11.39 -0.75 -15.38
CA SER A 676 11.10 -2.07 -15.94
C SER A 676 12.14 -2.39 -17.01
N ARG A 677 12.97 -3.42 -16.79
CA ARG A 677 13.60 -4.11 -17.92
C ARG A 677 12.46 -4.78 -18.69
N ASN A 678 12.45 -4.63 -20.02
CA ASN A 678 11.49 -5.16 -21.00
C ASN A 678 11.24 -6.69 -20.97
N ASN A 679 11.44 -7.38 -19.84
CA ASN A 679 11.42 -8.82 -19.66
C ASN A 679 10.13 -9.36 -18.99
N GLU A 680 9.23 -8.52 -18.48
CA GLU A 680 7.97 -9.04 -17.91
C GLU A 680 6.93 -9.38 -18.99
N ASN A 681 6.86 -8.61 -20.08
CA ASN A 681 6.02 -8.94 -21.25
C ASN A 681 6.58 -10.09 -22.10
N GLU A 682 7.85 -10.48 -21.93
CA GLU A 682 8.42 -11.69 -22.55
C GLU A 682 7.69 -12.97 -22.13
N LYS A 683 7.03 -12.99 -20.97
CA LYS A 683 6.33 -14.19 -20.47
C LYS A 683 4.89 -14.34 -20.97
N SER A 684 4.28 -13.26 -21.45
CA SER A 684 2.87 -13.29 -21.90
C SER A 684 2.73 -13.77 -23.34
N PHE A 685 3.73 -13.51 -24.20
CA PHE A 685 3.72 -13.93 -25.62
C PHE A 685 4.58 -15.15 -25.93
N ALA A 686 5.44 -15.60 -25.00
CA ALA A 686 6.15 -16.86 -25.15
C ALA A 686 5.18 -18.03 -24.93
N GLY A 687 4.46 -18.42 -25.98
CA GLY A 687 3.74 -19.69 -26.09
C GLY A 687 4.62 -20.95 -25.94
N GLY A 688 5.89 -20.79 -25.56
CA GLY A 688 6.72 -21.85 -24.99
C GLY A 688 6.72 -21.73 -23.48
N LYS A 689 5.83 -22.47 -22.79
CA LYS A 689 5.91 -22.70 -21.34
C LYS A 689 7.26 -23.35 -21.05
N ALA A 690 8.29 -22.58 -20.71
CA ALA A 690 9.48 -23.13 -20.09
C ALA A 690 9.01 -23.89 -18.85
N GLU A 691 9.23 -25.20 -18.81
CA GLU A 691 8.84 -26.03 -17.66
C GLU A 691 9.43 -25.38 -16.40
N GLU A 692 8.55 -24.86 -15.54
CA GLU A 692 9.00 -24.19 -14.36
C GLU A 692 9.62 -25.21 -13.41
N LYS A 693 10.88 -25.00 -13.02
CA LYS A 693 11.61 -25.90 -12.12
C LYS A 693 11.60 -25.38 -10.69
N LEU A 694 11.84 -26.29 -9.74
CA LEU A 694 11.91 -25.98 -8.31
C LEU A 694 13.32 -25.48 -7.95
N ASP A 695 13.73 -24.31 -8.42
CA ASP A 695 15.13 -23.83 -8.25
C ASP A 695 15.59 -23.69 -6.79
N HIS A 696 14.65 -23.59 -5.83
CA HIS A 696 14.91 -23.40 -4.40
C HIS A 696 14.22 -24.45 -3.53
N HIS A 697 14.67 -25.71 -3.61
CA HIS A 697 14.09 -26.85 -2.89
C HIS A 697 13.95 -26.63 -1.36
N TRP A 698 14.90 -25.93 -0.72
CA TRP A 698 14.85 -25.60 0.71
C TRP A 698 13.81 -24.54 1.11
N LYS A 699 13.44 -23.65 0.17
CA LYS A 699 12.44 -22.60 0.43
C LYS A 699 11.06 -23.25 0.61
N TYR A 700 10.69 -24.11 -0.34
CA TYR A 700 9.36 -24.71 -0.48
C TYR A 700 9.20 -26.07 0.21
N LEU A 701 10.17 -26.49 1.02
CA LEU A 701 10.09 -27.72 1.80
C LEU A 701 8.91 -27.65 2.78
N ASN A 702 8.20 -28.77 2.97
CA ASN A 702 7.11 -28.87 3.93
C ASN A 702 7.54 -28.36 5.33
N THR A 703 6.67 -27.58 5.98
CA THR A 703 7.01 -26.90 7.25
C THR A 703 7.33 -27.89 8.37
N ASN A 704 6.65 -29.04 8.41
CA ASN A 704 6.92 -30.06 9.42
C ASN A 704 8.31 -30.65 9.23
N LEU A 705 8.67 -30.99 7.99
CA LEU A 705 10.00 -31.51 7.66
C LEU A 705 11.09 -30.48 7.96
N LYS A 706 10.86 -29.21 7.60
CA LYS A 706 11.78 -28.09 7.88
C LYS A 706 11.98 -27.88 9.38
N ASN A 707 10.90 -27.95 10.17
CA ASN A 707 10.98 -27.85 11.62
C ASN A 707 11.76 -29.02 12.23
N SER A 708 11.53 -30.25 11.78
CA SER A 708 12.30 -31.43 12.23
C SER A 708 13.79 -31.30 11.92
N LEU A 709 14.14 -30.85 10.70
CA LEU A 709 15.54 -30.63 10.32
C LEU A 709 16.22 -29.55 11.16
N LYS A 710 15.52 -28.46 11.49
CA LYS A 710 16.03 -27.42 12.40
C LYS A 710 16.34 -27.96 13.79
N VAL A 711 15.44 -28.76 14.35
CA VAL A 711 15.66 -29.38 15.67
C VAL A 711 16.88 -30.31 15.63
N MET A 712 17.00 -31.14 14.59
CA MET A 712 18.15 -32.03 14.42
C MET A 712 19.48 -31.26 14.26
N LEU A 713 19.50 -30.21 13.43
CA LEU A 713 20.68 -29.37 13.22
C LEU A 713 21.13 -28.64 14.48
N GLY A 714 20.22 -28.32 15.40
CA GLY A 714 20.57 -27.78 16.71
C GLY A 714 21.02 -28.88 17.68
N LEU A 715 20.36 -30.04 17.66
CA LEU A 715 20.59 -31.12 18.62
C LEU A 715 21.96 -31.78 18.42
N ILE A 716 22.38 -32.01 17.17
CA ILE A 716 23.64 -32.71 16.86
C ILE A 716 24.86 -31.96 17.44
N PRO A 717 25.09 -30.66 17.17
CA PRO A 717 26.23 -29.94 17.74
C PRO A 717 26.17 -29.85 19.27
N ALA A 718 24.97 -29.67 19.84
CA ALA A 718 24.80 -29.62 21.29
C ALA A 718 25.17 -30.97 21.92
N PHE A 719 24.67 -32.07 21.37
CA PHE A 719 24.95 -33.44 21.82
C PHE A 719 26.45 -33.74 21.74
N LEU A 720 27.09 -33.46 20.61
CA LEU A 720 28.55 -33.65 20.46
C LEU A 720 29.34 -32.83 21.47
N THR A 721 28.94 -31.58 21.73
CA THR A 721 29.63 -30.73 22.72
C THR A 721 29.48 -31.31 24.13
N PHE A 722 28.27 -31.70 24.54
CA PHE A 722 28.05 -32.31 25.85
C PHE A 722 28.81 -33.63 26.01
N PHE A 723 28.79 -34.48 24.98
CA PHE A 723 29.49 -35.75 24.97
C PHE A 723 31.01 -35.61 25.09
N LEU A 724 31.59 -34.59 24.44
CA LEU A 724 33.05 -34.39 24.39
C LEU A 724 33.61 -33.56 25.56
N THR A 725 32.79 -32.79 26.26
CA THR A 725 33.27 -31.80 27.26
C THR A 725 32.86 -32.09 28.69
N LYS A 726 31.92 -33.02 28.93
CA LYS A 726 31.39 -33.29 30.28
C LYS A 726 31.80 -34.67 30.77
N ASP A 727 32.44 -34.70 31.94
CA ASP A 727 32.88 -35.94 32.58
C ASP A 727 31.73 -36.72 33.25
N TRP A 728 30.61 -36.04 33.54
CA TRP A 728 29.45 -36.67 34.17
C TRP A 728 28.53 -37.32 33.14
N TRP A 729 28.37 -38.64 33.21
CA TRP A 729 27.62 -39.45 32.23
C TRP A 729 26.19 -38.93 31.94
N VAL A 730 25.48 -38.43 32.95
CA VAL A 730 24.12 -37.87 32.77
C VAL A 730 24.16 -36.64 31.86
N LEU A 731 25.10 -35.72 32.09
CA LEU A 731 25.26 -34.55 31.23
C LEU A 731 25.86 -34.90 29.87
N ALA A 732 26.75 -35.89 29.80
CA ALA A 732 27.38 -36.31 28.55
C ALA A 732 26.35 -36.89 27.55
N TYR A 733 25.44 -37.76 28.01
CA TYR A 733 24.45 -38.42 27.14
C TYR A 733 23.08 -37.72 27.12
N LEU A 734 22.62 -37.17 28.26
CA LEU A 734 21.30 -36.54 28.37
C LEU A 734 21.34 -35.01 28.41
N GLY A 735 22.51 -34.39 28.52
CA GLY A 735 22.65 -32.94 28.67
C GLY A 735 21.99 -32.15 27.55
N ALA A 736 22.18 -32.55 26.30
CA ALA A 736 21.54 -31.90 25.15
C ALA A 736 20.01 -32.02 25.18
N PHE A 737 19.48 -33.19 25.55
CA PHE A 737 18.03 -33.41 25.67
C PHE A 737 17.42 -32.60 26.82
N ILE A 738 18.09 -32.52 27.97
CA ILE A 738 17.68 -31.69 29.11
C ILE A 738 17.68 -30.20 28.69
N TRP A 739 18.74 -29.75 28.00
CA TRP A 739 18.87 -28.37 27.53
C TRP A 739 17.76 -27.98 26.54
N PHE A 740 17.43 -28.89 25.62
CA PHE A 740 16.32 -28.74 24.68
C PHE A 740 14.97 -28.81 25.40
N GLY A 741 14.82 -29.70 26.38
CA GLY A 741 13.62 -29.85 27.20
C GLY A 741 13.28 -28.57 27.96
N ILE A 742 14.27 -27.93 28.59
CA ILE A 742 14.08 -26.63 29.28
C ILE A 742 13.63 -25.56 28.29
N THR A 743 14.31 -25.45 27.16
CA THR A 743 14.02 -24.41 26.15
C THR A 743 12.65 -24.62 25.47
N GLY A 744 12.31 -25.87 25.14
CA GLY A 744 11.02 -26.25 24.57
C GLY A 744 9.87 -25.99 25.54
N SER A 745 10.01 -26.47 26.79
CA SER A 745 9.02 -26.27 27.85
C SER A 745 8.78 -24.79 28.14
N ARG A 746 9.84 -23.98 28.19
CA ARG A 746 9.74 -22.53 28.33
C ARG A 746 8.88 -21.90 27.23
N ASN A 747 9.11 -22.22 25.97
CA ASN A 747 8.33 -21.64 24.86
C ASN A 747 6.84 -22.02 24.92
N ILE A 748 6.55 -23.25 25.35
CA ILE A 748 5.17 -23.72 25.56
C ILE A 748 4.53 -22.95 26.72
N ILE A 749 5.19 -22.90 27.89
CA ILE A 749 4.70 -22.19 29.07
C ILE A 749 4.49 -20.70 28.80
N GLN A 750 5.42 -20.06 28.09
CA GLN A 750 5.30 -18.67 27.67
C GLN A 750 4.04 -18.45 26.82
N SER A 751 3.84 -19.28 25.80
CA SER A 751 2.69 -19.16 24.89
C SER A 751 1.36 -19.35 25.65
N VAL A 752 1.33 -20.27 26.61
CA VAL A 752 0.16 -20.55 27.47
C VAL A 752 -0.10 -19.42 28.48
N LEU A 753 0.96 -18.89 29.13
CA LEU A 753 0.85 -17.77 30.08
C LEU A 753 0.44 -16.46 29.38
N GLY A 754 0.98 -16.19 28.19
CA GLY A 754 0.56 -15.07 27.34
C GLY A 754 -0.90 -15.20 26.89
N GLY A 755 -1.35 -16.43 26.60
CA GLY A 755 -2.69 -16.76 26.12
C GLY A 755 -3.82 -16.74 27.17
N GLY A 756 -3.54 -16.88 28.46
CA GLY A 756 -4.65 -16.88 29.44
C GLY A 756 -4.32 -17.39 30.84
N GLY A 757 -3.18 -18.06 31.01
CA GLY A 757 -2.78 -18.68 32.28
C GLY A 757 -2.76 -20.21 32.19
N LEU A 758 -2.28 -20.86 33.25
CA LEU A 758 -2.04 -22.32 33.30
C LEU A 758 -3.32 -23.17 33.41
N ARG A 759 -4.48 -22.55 33.69
CA ARG A 759 -5.77 -23.27 33.69
C ARG A 759 -6.17 -23.55 32.25
N ARG A 760 -6.11 -24.83 31.86
CA ARG A 760 -6.55 -25.35 30.57
C ARG A 760 -8.02 -25.00 30.37
N SER A 761 -8.32 -24.11 29.42
CA SER A 761 -9.69 -23.96 28.93
C SER A 761 -10.01 -25.17 28.05
N PRO A 762 -11.14 -25.87 28.24
CA PRO A 762 -11.56 -26.97 27.37
C PRO A 762 -11.74 -26.53 25.90
N LEU A 763 -11.84 -25.23 25.64
CA LEU A 763 -12.05 -24.63 24.31
C LEU A 763 -10.75 -24.36 23.52
N LEU A 764 -9.61 -24.19 24.20
CA LEU A 764 -8.33 -23.85 23.58
C LEU A 764 -7.27 -24.89 23.98
N PRO A 765 -7.05 -25.94 23.18
CA PRO A 765 -5.93 -26.85 23.42
C PRO A 765 -4.62 -26.07 23.28
N TRP A 766 -3.64 -26.34 24.15
CA TRP A 766 -2.35 -25.63 24.13
C TRP A 766 -1.67 -25.63 22.77
N ASN A 767 -1.89 -26.68 21.96
CA ASN A 767 -1.39 -26.77 20.58
C ASN A 767 -1.84 -25.60 19.68
N SER A 768 -3.00 -24.99 19.95
CA SER A 768 -3.49 -23.83 19.19
C SER A 768 -2.84 -22.51 19.62
N LEU A 769 -2.28 -22.46 20.83
CA LEU A 769 -1.55 -21.31 21.37
C LEU A 769 -0.05 -21.38 21.03
N VAL A 770 0.45 -22.56 20.68
CA VAL A 770 1.87 -22.84 20.47
C VAL A 770 2.25 -22.76 18.99
N SER A 771 3.20 -21.88 18.66
CA SER A 771 3.84 -21.86 17.34
C SER A 771 5.00 -22.85 17.29
N TRP A 772 4.77 -24.01 16.68
CA TRP A 772 5.80 -25.06 16.53
C TRP A 772 7.03 -24.61 15.75
N SER A 773 6.86 -23.75 14.74
CA SER A 773 8.00 -23.16 14.02
C SER A 773 8.84 -22.23 14.90
N ARG A 774 8.21 -21.44 15.80
CA ARG A 774 8.94 -20.60 16.76
C ARG A 774 9.73 -21.44 17.77
N ILE A 775 9.18 -22.59 18.18
CA ILE A 775 9.86 -23.56 19.04
C ILE A 775 11.06 -24.15 18.30
N ALA A 776 10.87 -24.67 17.08
CA ALA A 776 11.93 -25.28 16.28
C ALA A 776 13.10 -24.32 16.04
N ASP A 777 12.81 -23.04 15.73
CA ASP A 777 13.84 -22.00 15.63
C ASP A 777 14.58 -21.79 16.97
N SER A 778 13.84 -21.73 18.08
CA SER A 778 14.47 -21.51 19.40
C SER A 778 15.34 -22.70 19.81
N LEU A 779 14.94 -23.92 19.45
CA LEU A 779 15.73 -25.14 19.67
C LEU A 779 16.98 -25.18 18.78
N LEU A 780 16.89 -24.74 17.52
CA LEU A 780 18.05 -24.60 16.64
C LEU A 780 19.11 -23.68 17.27
N TYR A 781 18.74 -22.44 17.61
CA TYR A 781 19.68 -21.47 18.18
C TYR A 781 20.15 -21.86 19.59
N THR A 782 19.29 -22.47 20.42
CA THR A 782 19.77 -22.97 21.72
C THR A 782 20.77 -24.10 21.55
N GLY A 783 20.66 -24.91 20.50
CA GLY A 783 21.62 -25.96 20.18
C GLY A 783 22.99 -25.41 19.84
N PHE A 784 23.07 -24.39 18.98
CA PHE A 784 24.33 -23.72 18.63
C PHE A 784 24.94 -22.89 19.77
N SER A 785 24.14 -22.49 20.78
CA SER A 785 24.66 -21.77 21.94
C SER A 785 25.62 -22.61 22.79
N VAL A 786 25.45 -23.94 22.82
CA VAL A 786 26.26 -24.86 23.63
C VAL A 786 27.72 -24.91 23.17
N PRO A 787 28.04 -25.24 21.89
CA PRO A 787 29.43 -25.20 21.40
C PRO A 787 30.03 -23.79 21.47
N LEU A 788 29.23 -22.74 21.23
CA LEU A 788 29.73 -21.37 21.30
C LEU A 788 30.17 -21.00 22.72
N LEU A 789 29.34 -21.24 23.72
CA LEU A 789 29.60 -20.77 25.09
C LEU A 789 30.53 -21.70 25.85
N ASP A 790 30.33 -23.02 25.74
CA ASP A 790 31.05 -23.98 26.56
C ASP A 790 32.39 -24.39 25.94
N TYR A 791 32.47 -24.57 24.62
CA TYR A 791 33.73 -24.92 23.95
C TYR A 791 34.51 -23.67 23.54
N LEU A 792 33.92 -22.78 22.74
CA LEU A 792 34.67 -21.66 22.14
C LEU A 792 35.00 -20.56 23.16
N VAL A 793 34.00 -20.05 23.90
CA VAL A 793 34.23 -18.96 24.85
C VAL A 793 34.91 -19.46 26.13
N LYS A 794 34.37 -20.52 26.75
CA LYS A 794 34.91 -21.00 28.04
C LYS A 794 36.23 -21.76 27.87
N THR A 795 36.28 -22.82 27.06
CA THR A 795 37.49 -23.67 26.97
C THR A 795 38.59 -23.07 26.10
N VAL A 796 38.28 -22.56 24.91
CA VAL A 796 39.32 -22.04 24.01
C VAL A 796 39.76 -20.63 24.40
N LEU A 797 38.82 -19.69 24.53
CA LEU A 797 39.14 -18.29 24.75
C LEU A 797 39.53 -18.01 26.21
N LEU A 798 38.68 -18.30 27.19
CA LEU A 798 38.95 -17.95 28.59
C LEU A 798 40.00 -18.85 29.25
N ASP A 799 39.86 -20.16 29.16
CA ASP A 799 40.75 -21.13 29.82
C ASP A 799 42.11 -21.22 29.10
N ARG A 800 42.14 -21.64 27.82
CA ARG A 800 43.40 -21.87 27.10
C ARG A 800 44.15 -20.60 26.66
N THR A 801 43.46 -19.51 26.35
CA THR A 801 44.12 -18.28 25.85
C THR A 801 44.43 -17.29 26.97
N PHE A 802 43.51 -17.09 27.92
CA PHE A 802 43.65 -16.09 28.98
C PHE A 802 43.93 -16.68 30.37
N GLY A 803 43.94 -18.00 30.55
CA GLY A 803 44.16 -18.65 31.85
C GLY A 803 43.07 -18.37 32.89
N ILE A 804 41.90 -17.91 32.46
CA ILE A 804 40.76 -17.54 33.30
C ILE A 804 39.90 -18.79 33.50
N THR A 805 39.96 -19.35 34.70
CA THR A 805 39.16 -20.52 35.11
C THR A 805 38.24 -20.17 36.27
N THR A 806 37.32 -21.08 36.59
CA THR A 806 36.45 -20.96 37.77
C THR A 806 37.23 -20.97 39.08
N ALA A 807 38.47 -21.48 39.08
CA ALA A 807 39.35 -21.49 40.24
C ALA A 807 40.12 -20.16 40.42
N ASN A 808 40.49 -19.50 39.32
CA ASN A 808 41.35 -18.31 39.36
C ASN A 808 40.56 -16.99 39.48
N ASN A 809 39.55 -16.78 38.62
CA ASN A 809 38.76 -15.55 38.62
C ASN A 809 37.31 -15.83 38.19
N PRO A 810 36.47 -16.33 39.12
CA PRO A 810 35.11 -16.73 38.80
C PRO A 810 34.23 -15.55 38.35
N VAL A 811 34.43 -14.35 38.91
CA VAL A 811 33.65 -13.15 38.56
C VAL A 811 33.87 -12.77 37.10
N LEU A 812 35.12 -12.72 36.65
CA LEU A 812 35.47 -12.37 35.27
C LEU A 812 34.96 -13.44 34.28
N LEU A 813 35.07 -14.73 34.63
CA LEU A 813 34.55 -15.83 33.81
C LEU A 813 33.03 -15.72 33.62
N TYR A 814 32.27 -15.54 34.69
CA TYR A 814 30.80 -15.43 34.60
C TYR A 814 30.36 -14.14 33.90
N ALA A 815 31.08 -13.03 34.08
CA ALA A 815 30.80 -11.78 33.37
C ALA A 815 31.03 -11.92 31.86
N ALA A 816 32.16 -12.50 31.43
CA ALA A 816 32.47 -12.74 30.03
C ALA A 816 31.48 -13.72 29.38
N MET A 817 31.14 -14.81 30.08
CA MET A 817 30.11 -15.76 29.62
C MET A 817 28.72 -15.10 29.50
N GLY A 818 28.33 -14.28 30.48
CA GLY A 818 27.06 -13.56 30.48
C GLY A 818 26.96 -12.56 29.32
N LEU A 819 28.04 -11.84 29.02
CA LEU A 819 28.15 -10.92 27.90
C LEU A 819 28.08 -11.65 26.55
N ALA A 820 28.87 -12.71 26.36
CA ALA A 820 28.86 -13.50 25.13
C ALA A 820 27.47 -14.12 24.86
N ASN A 821 26.83 -14.66 25.90
CA ASN A 821 25.47 -15.17 25.80
C ASN A 821 24.44 -14.06 25.49
N GLY A 822 24.57 -12.89 26.12
CA GLY A 822 23.73 -11.72 25.83
C GLY A 822 23.84 -11.25 24.38
N ILE A 823 25.07 -11.12 23.86
CA ILE A 823 25.36 -10.77 22.45
C ILE A 823 24.77 -11.82 21.51
N TYR A 824 24.99 -13.11 21.79
CA TYR A 824 24.46 -14.21 20.98
C TYR A 824 22.93 -14.20 20.93
N ILE A 825 22.28 -14.03 22.08
CA ILE A 825 20.82 -14.00 22.17
C ILE A 825 20.24 -12.79 21.44
N SER A 826 20.81 -11.60 21.66
CA SER A 826 20.39 -10.38 20.99
C SER A 826 20.57 -10.51 19.47
N GLY A 827 21.74 -11.00 19.02
CA GLY A 827 22.09 -11.16 17.61
C GLY A 827 21.13 -12.06 16.86
N HIS A 828 20.85 -13.27 17.35
CA HIS A 828 19.94 -14.17 16.64
C HIS A 828 18.47 -13.71 16.74
N ASN A 829 18.07 -13.01 17.82
CA ASN A 829 16.73 -12.42 17.91
C ASN A 829 16.51 -11.32 16.88
N VAL A 830 17.52 -10.48 16.66
CA VAL A 830 17.53 -9.47 15.57
C VAL A 830 17.49 -10.17 14.21
N PHE A 831 18.26 -11.23 14.02
CA PHE A 831 18.27 -12.03 12.78
C PHE A 831 16.90 -12.69 12.48
N ARG A 832 16.20 -13.14 13.52
CA ARG A 832 14.83 -13.71 13.42
C ARG A 832 13.75 -12.65 13.16
N GLY A 833 14.08 -11.36 13.30
CA GLY A 833 13.15 -10.26 13.07
C GLY A 833 12.23 -9.94 14.25
N LEU A 834 12.64 -10.26 15.48
CA LEU A 834 11.88 -9.88 16.70
C LEU A 834 11.99 -8.36 16.97
N PRO A 835 11.02 -7.77 17.71
CA PRO A 835 11.05 -6.35 18.06
C PRO A 835 12.36 -5.95 18.77
N ARG A 836 12.88 -4.75 18.49
CA ARG A 836 14.12 -4.24 19.12
C ARG A 836 14.04 -4.23 20.65
N THR A 837 12.86 -3.93 21.19
CA THR A 837 12.59 -3.96 22.64
C THR A 837 12.74 -5.37 23.23
N ALA A 838 12.32 -6.41 22.50
CA ALA A 838 12.51 -7.79 22.91
C ALA A 838 13.99 -8.22 22.82
N ALA A 839 14.72 -7.78 21.79
CA ALA A 839 16.15 -8.05 21.67
C ALA A 839 16.95 -7.42 22.83
N VAL A 840 16.64 -6.17 23.19
CA VAL A 840 17.26 -5.48 24.34
C VAL A 840 16.87 -6.15 25.65
N GLY A 841 15.59 -6.47 25.87
CA GLY A 841 15.16 -7.18 27.08
C GLY A 841 15.83 -8.54 27.25
N ASN A 842 16.03 -9.27 26.14
CA ASN A 842 16.73 -10.55 26.14
C ASN A 842 18.26 -10.45 26.30
N PHE A 843 18.86 -9.28 26.06
CA PHE A 843 20.27 -9.02 26.40
C PHE A 843 20.45 -8.93 27.93
N PHE A 844 19.59 -8.17 28.62
CA PHE A 844 19.64 -8.00 30.08
C PHE A 844 19.19 -9.24 30.87
N ARG A 845 18.51 -10.19 30.21
CA ARG A 845 18.16 -11.51 30.77
C ARG A 845 19.35 -12.21 31.43
N SER A 846 20.54 -12.16 30.83
CA SER A 846 21.74 -12.82 31.38
C SER A 846 22.16 -12.26 32.75
N ILE A 847 21.91 -10.97 32.99
CA ILE A 847 22.24 -10.29 34.25
C ILE A 847 21.18 -10.64 35.33
N LEU A 848 19.90 -10.60 34.97
CA LEU A 848 18.79 -10.92 35.87
C LEU A 848 18.71 -12.41 36.24
N ALA A 849 19.31 -13.30 35.44
CA ALA A 849 19.34 -14.74 35.70
C ALA A 849 20.26 -15.12 36.87
N ILE A 850 21.30 -14.32 37.15
CA ILE A 850 22.34 -14.66 38.14
C ILE A 850 21.75 -14.71 39.57
N PRO A 851 21.03 -13.67 40.06
CA PRO A 851 20.40 -13.73 41.38
C PRO A 851 19.39 -14.87 41.49
N LEU A 852 18.61 -15.12 40.44
CA LEU A 852 17.62 -16.19 40.43
C LEU A 852 18.26 -17.57 40.48
N ALA A 853 19.39 -17.77 39.79
CA ALA A 853 20.15 -19.01 39.82
C ALA A 853 20.69 -19.30 41.23
N ILE A 854 21.17 -18.29 41.95
CA ILE A 854 21.64 -18.42 43.34
C ILE A 854 20.48 -18.86 44.26
N VAL A 855 19.31 -18.22 44.13
CA VAL A 855 18.12 -18.57 44.91
C VAL A 855 17.65 -20.00 44.61
N LEU A 856 17.58 -20.39 43.34
CA LEU A 856 17.20 -21.75 42.95
C LEU A 856 18.21 -22.79 43.43
N ASN A 857 19.51 -22.50 43.33
CA ASN A 857 20.57 -23.38 43.83
C ASN A 857 20.47 -23.58 45.35
N GLY A 858 20.22 -22.52 46.11
CA GLY A 858 19.99 -22.59 47.56
C GLY A 858 18.73 -23.38 47.92
N ALA A 859 17.62 -23.15 47.22
CA ALA A 859 16.36 -23.86 47.47
C ALA A 859 16.47 -25.36 47.19
N ILE A 860 17.10 -25.75 46.07
CA ILE A 860 17.35 -27.16 45.74
C ILE A 860 18.31 -27.78 46.78
N GLY A 861 19.31 -27.02 47.23
CA GLY A 861 20.21 -27.46 48.31
C GLY A 861 19.47 -27.79 49.59
N LEU A 862 18.55 -26.92 50.04
CA LEU A 862 17.72 -27.16 51.22
C LEU A 862 16.84 -28.41 51.06
N ILE A 863 16.26 -28.62 49.87
CA ILE A 863 15.44 -29.81 49.58
C ILE A 863 16.29 -31.08 49.64
N LEU A 864 17.46 -31.10 49.00
CA LEU A 864 18.36 -32.25 49.00
C LEU A 864 18.91 -32.56 50.40
N GLN A 865 19.18 -31.52 51.18
CA GLN A 865 19.60 -31.64 52.57
C GLN A 865 18.47 -32.19 53.45
N SER A 866 17.22 -31.76 53.21
CA SER A 866 16.04 -32.32 53.90
C SER A 866 15.71 -33.76 53.49
N ALA A 867 16.12 -34.17 52.28
CA ALA A 867 15.98 -35.54 51.77
C ALA A 867 17.17 -36.45 52.16
N ALA A 868 18.07 -35.99 53.04
CA ALA A 868 19.25 -36.71 53.51
C ALA A 868 20.20 -37.21 52.41
N VAL A 869 20.28 -36.49 51.28
CA VAL A 869 21.20 -36.84 50.19
C VAL A 869 22.65 -36.56 50.62
N PRO A 870 23.58 -37.53 50.51
CA PRO A 870 24.99 -37.31 50.81
C PRO A 870 25.62 -36.34 49.78
N ASP A 871 26.54 -35.48 50.23
CA ASP A 871 27.29 -34.55 49.38
C ASP A 871 26.40 -33.63 48.50
N VAL A 872 25.51 -32.89 49.15
CA VAL A 872 24.63 -31.90 48.50
C VAL A 872 25.43 -30.85 47.70
N ALA A 873 26.60 -30.45 48.19
CA ALA A 873 27.45 -29.47 47.51
C ALA A 873 28.02 -30.02 46.19
N GLY A 874 28.57 -31.23 46.19
CA GLY A 874 29.05 -31.89 44.97
C GLY A 874 27.93 -32.21 43.98
N ALA A 875 26.74 -32.56 44.47
CA ALA A 875 25.56 -32.73 43.64
C ALA A 875 25.13 -31.40 42.98
N LEU A 876 24.96 -30.32 43.74
CA LEU A 876 24.60 -29.00 43.21
C LEU A 876 25.63 -28.49 42.20
N GLN A 877 26.92 -28.73 42.42
CA GLN A 877 27.98 -28.35 41.49
C GLN A 877 27.83 -29.05 40.13
N LYS A 878 27.47 -30.33 40.11
CA LYS A 878 27.17 -31.09 38.87
C LYS A 878 25.91 -30.58 38.16
N TRP A 879 24.94 -30.06 38.91
CA TRP A 879 23.69 -29.50 38.38
C TRP A 879 23.73 -27.98 38.08
N ALA A 880 24.81 -27.28 38.44
CA ALA A 880 24.91 -25.82 38.35
C ALA A 880 24.62 -25.26 36.94
N ALA A 881 25.08 -25.94 35.89
CA ALA A 881 24.80 -25.55 34.51
C ALA A 881 23.30 -25.64 34.15
N ILE A 882 22.62 -26.67 34.65
CA ILE A 882 21.17 -26.89 34.45
C ILE A 882 20.37 -25.85 35.23
N ILE A 883 20.75 -25.58 36.49
CA ILE A 883 20.09 -24.58 37.35
C ILE A 883 20.24 -23.17 36.75
N SER A 884 21.43 -22.82 36.27
CA SER A 884 21.68 -21.52 35.61
C SER A 884 20.86 -21.36 34.31
N LYS A 885 20.78 -22.42 33.49
CA LYS A 885 19.95 -22.44 32.28
C LYS A 885 18.46 -22.30 32.61
N LEU A 886 17.97 -23.04 33.60
CA LEU A 886 16.58 -22.95 34.07
C LEU A 886 16.24 -21.55 34.57
N ALA A 887 17.10 -20.96 35.42
CA ALA A 887 16.93 -19.60 35.93
C ALA A 887 16.82 -18.58 34.79
N SER A 888 17.74 -18.67 33.83
CA SER A 888 17.73 -17.80 32.65
C SER A 888 16.44 -17.92 31.84
N ASP A 889 15.96 -19.15 31.57
CA ASP A 889 14.72 -19.35 30.82
C ASP A 889 13.46 -18.95 31.61
N CYS A 890 13.47 -19.05 32.94
CA CYS A 890 12.42 -18.53 33.81
C CYS A 890 12.30 -17.00 33.70
N VAL A 891 13.42 -16.28 33.81
CA VAL A 891 13.44 -14.80 33.63
C VAL A 891 12.87 -14.43 32.25
N ALA A 892 13.26 -15.16 31.22
CA ALA A 892 12.79 -14.92 29.86
C ALA A 892 11.31 -15.23 29.66
N ALA A 893 10.80 -16.28 30.29
CA ALA A 893 9.37 -16.60 30.29
C ALA A 893 8.55 -15.47 30.96
N VAL A 894 9.09 -14.83 32.01
CA VAL A 894 8.45 -13.68 32.68
C VAL A 894 8.48 -12.44 31.79
N ILE A 895 9.65 -12.04 31.27
CA ILE A 895 9.80 -10.83 30.44
C ILE A 895 8.94 -10.93 29.19
N GLU A 896 9.08 -12.02 28.43
CA GLU A 896 8.32 -12.19 27.19
C GLU A 896 6.84 -12.48 27.46
N GLY A 897 6.51 -13.23 28.52
CA GLY A 897 5.12 -13.49 28.90
C GLY A 897 4.35 -12.24 29.34
N LEU A 898 5.01 -11.28 30.01
CA LEU A 898 4.43 -9.97 30.34
C LEU A 898 4.22 -9.11 29.09
N ALA A 899 5.18 -9.13 28.15
CA ALA A 899 5.06 -8.43 26.87
C ALA A 899 3.91 -8.99 26.00
N ASP A 900 3.82 -10.32 25.89
CA ASP A 900 2.75 -11.02 25.17
C ASP A 900 1.39 -10.75 25.83
N ARG A 901 1.32 -10.74 27.17
CA ARG A 901 0.12 -10.39 27.93
C ARG A 901 -0.36 -8.97 27.61
N GLN A 902 0.54 -7.98 27.64
CA GLN A 902 0.17 -6.59 27.39
C GLN A 902 -0.30 -6.40 25.94
N THR A 903 0.37 -7.06 24.99
CA THR A 903 -0.01 -7.07 23.57
C THR A 903 -1.41 -7.63 23.39
N ASN A 904 -1.71 -8.79 23.99
CA ASN A 904 -3.04 -9.40 23.93
C ASN A 904 -4.11 -8.49 24.55
N ILE A 905 -3.88 -7.90 25.73
CA ILE A 905 -4.85 -6.97 26.34
C ILE A 905 -5.13 -5.78 25.41
N ARG A 906 -4.09 -5.16 24.85
CA ARG A 906 -4.23 -3.99 23.97
C ARG A 906 -5.04 -4.34 22.71
N LEU A 907 -4.77 -5.50 22.10
CA LEU A 907 -5.52 -6.01 20.94
C LEU A 907 -7.00 -6.25 21.28
N ARG A 908 -7.29 -6.84 22.44
CA ARG A 908 -8.69 -7.08 22.86
C ARG A 908 -9.42 -5.80 23.22
N LEU A 909 -8.75 -4.82 23.81
CA LEU A 909 -9.36 -3.50 24.05
C LEU A 909 -9.76 -2.84 22.72
N ALA A 910 -8.90 -2.90 21.70
CA ALA A 910 -9.24 -2.40 20.37
C ALA A 910 -10.45 -3.14 19.78
N ALA A 911 -10.47 -4.48 19.84
CA ALA A 911 -11.58 -5.28 19.34
C ALA A 911 -12.92 -4.96 20.03
N TYR A 912 -12.93 -4.85 21.37
CA TYR A 912 -14.14 -4.47 22.10
C TYR A 912 -14.60 -3.05 21.75
N ARG A 913 -13.68 -2.08 21.66
CA ARG A 913 -14.04 -0.71 21.25
C ARG A 913 -14.71 -0.69 19.88
N THR A 914 -14.19 -1.44 18.91
CA THR A 914 -14.79 -1.55 17.57
C THR A 914 -16.19 -2.16 17.64
N LYS A 915 -16.39 -3.27 18.37
CA LYS A 915 -17.71 -3.92 18.46
C LYS A 915 -18.73 -3.10 19.25
N LEU A 916 -18.30 -2.41 20.29
CA LEU A 916 -19.17 -1.52 21.07
C LEU A 916 -19.57 -0.29 20.26
N ALA A 917 -18.66 0.32 19.51
CA ALA A 917 -19.00 1.42 18.60
C ALA A 917 -20.01 0.98 17.54
N GLN A 918 -19.82 -0.23 16.96
CA GLN A 918 -20.81 -0.82 16.04
C GLN A 918 -22.17 -1.03 16.72
N LEU A 919 -22.18 -1.56 17.94
CA LEU A 919 -23.40 -1.83 18.69
C LEU A 919 -24.17 -0.53 18.99
N PHE A 920 -23.49 0.47 19.56
CA PHE A 920 -24.11 1.76 19.87
C PHE A 920 -24.57 2.49 18.62
N GLY A 921 -23.85 2.36 17.49
CA GLY A 921 -24.30 2.89 16.21
C GLY A 921 -25.52 2.17 15.64
N VAL A 922 -25.74 0.88 15.94
CA VAL A 922 -26.99 0.19 15.59
C VAL A 922 -28.12 0.66 16.50
N PHE A 923 -27.87 0.77 17.80
CA PHE A 923 -28.84 1.30 18.76
C PHE A 923 -29.32 2.70 18.35
N ALA A 924 -28.41 3.64 18.08
CA ALA A 924 -28.76 4.99 17.66
C ALA A 924 -29.58 5.02 16.35
N ARG A 925 -29.33 4.09 15.42
CA ARG A 925 -30.14 3.99 14.19
C ARG A 925 -31.53 3.42 14.44
N LEU A 926 -31.66 2.45 15.35
CA LEU A 926 -32.97 1.94 15.76
C LEU A 926 -33.77 3.03 16.47
N ASP A 927 -33.13 3.80 17.34
CA ASP A 927 -33.74 4.93 18.07
C ASP A 927 -34.25 6.02 17.10
N LEU A 928 -33.50 6.30 16.04
CA LEU A 928 -33.94 7.22 14.97
C LEU A 928 -35.07 6.66 14.09
N LEU A 929 -35.14 5.33 13.91
CA LEU A 929 -36.17 4.67 13.10
C LEU A 929 -37.48 4.49 13.86
N PHE A 930 -37.41 4.30 15.18
CA PHE A 930 -38.56 4.05 16.05
C PHE A 930 -38.59 5.04 17.23
N PRO A 931 -38.76 6.36 16.96
CA PRO A 931 -38.71 7.39 18.01
C PRO A 931 -39.86 7.30 19.03
N GLU A 932 -40.94 6.58 18.71
CA GLU A 932 -42.10 6.38 19.59
C GLU A 932 -41.96 5.14 20.48
N GLU A 933 -40.98 4.27 20.23
CA GLU A 933 -40.77 3.01 20.94
C GLU A 933 -39.57 3.12 21.90
N ASP A 934 -39.66 2.51 23.09
CA ASP A 934 -38.47 2.36 23.95
C ASP A 934 -37.58 1.24 23.38
N VAL A 935 -36.62 1.62 22.54
CA VAL A 935 -35.67 0.68 21.92
C VAL A 935 -34.88 -0.10 22.97
N LEU A 936 -34.59 0.50 24.14
CA LEU A 936 -33.87 -0.17 25.22
C LEU A 936 -34.73 -1.27 25.85
N GLU A 937 -36.03 -1.03 26.03
CA GLU A 937 -37.00 -2.03 26.48
C GLU A 937 -37.23 -3.12 25.42
N MET A 938 -37.31 -2.74 24.14
CA MET A 938 -37.39 -3.68 23.02
C MET A 938 -36.21 -4.68 23.01
N LEU A 939 -34.99 -4.22 23.30
CA LEU A 939 -33.80 -5.09 23.44
C LEU A 939 -33.93 -6.13 24.57
N GLN A 940 -34.78 -5.90 25.58
CA GLN A 940 -34.98 -6.84 26.69
C GLN A 940 -35.76 -8.09 26.27
N SER A 941 -36.62 -7.98 25.26
CA SER A 941 -37.40 -9.09 24.69
C SER A 941 -37.00 -9.32 23.23
N PRO A 942 -36.00 -10.18 22.95
CA PRO A 942 -35.58 -10.48 21.58
C PRO A 942 -36.71 -10.97 20.68
N LYS A 943 -37.73 -11.62 21.25
CA LYS A 943 -38.93 -12.06 20.51
C LYS A 943 -39.73 -10.86 20.02
N MET A 944 -40.07 -9.94 20.93
CA MET A 944 -40.83 -8.73 20.61
C MET A 944 -40.03 -7.86 19.65
N MET A 945 -38.72 -7.70 19.87
CA MET A 945 -37.84 -6.99 18.94
C MET A 945 -37.93 -7.55 17.52
N MET A 946 -37.79 -8.87 17.32
CA MET A 946 -37.85 -9.46 15.98
C MET A 946 -39.25 -9.38 15.36
N GLU A 947 -40.31 -9.33 16.16
CA GLU A 947 -41.70 -9.14 15.69
C GLU A 947 -41.97 -7.67 15.31
N THR A 948 -41.40 -6.70 16.03
CA THR A 948 -41.53 -5.26 15.77
C THR A 948 -40.62 -4.78 14.64
N LEU A 949 -39.44 -5.39 14.49
CA LEU A 949 -38.51 -5.14 13.38
C LEU A 949 -39.10 -5.76 12.09
N ASN A 950 -40.01 -5.03 11.45
CA ASN A 950 -40.53 -5.32 10.11
C ASN A 950 -39.39 -5.38 9.05
N TYR A 951 -39.75 -5.62 7.78
CA TYR A 951 -38.82 -5.64 6.64
C TYR A 951 -37.86 -4.43 6.59
N GLU A 952 -38.30 -3.27 7.09
CA GLU A 952 -37.54 -2.00 7.15
C GLU A 952 -36.30 -2.01 8.06
N ALA A 953 -36.19 -2.94 9.03
CA ALA A 953 -35.08 -2.97 10.00
C ALA A 953 -34.40 -4.35 10.17
N ARG A 954 -34.58 -5.25 9.18
CA ARG A 954 -34.00 -6.60 9.16
C ARG A 954 -32.46 -6.60 9.11
N GLU A 955 -31.86 -5.54 8.57
CA GLU A 955 -30.41 -5.37 8.58
C GLU A 955 -29.89 -5.19 10.02
N GLN A 956 -30.52 -4.32 10.79
CA GLN A 956 -30.18 -3.99 12.18
C GLN A 956 -30.28 -5.23 13.09
N GLU A 957 -31.32 -6.05 12.90
CA GLU A 957 -31.45 -7.35 13.58
C GLU A 957 -30.22 -8.24 13.33
N ARG A 958 -29.86 -8.42 12.05
CA ARG A 958 -28.68 -9.21 11.67
C ARG A 958 -27.40 -8.62 12.27
N LEU A 959 -27.27 -7.30 12.34
CA LEU A 959 -26.12 -6.63 12.95
C LEU A 959 -25.99 -6.93 14.45
N ILE A 960 -27.11 -6.91 15.19
CA ILE A 960 -27.14 -7.24 16.62
C ILE A 960 -26.72 -8.71 16.83
N ILE A 961 -27.24 -9.64 16.03
CA ILE A 961 -26.87 -11.06 16.09
C ILE A 961 -25.37 -11.26 15.83
N VAL A 962 -24.84 -10.68 14.77
CA VAL A 962 -23.41 -10.77 14.43
C VAL A 962 -22.54 -10.15 15.51
N ASN A 963 -22.96 -9.02 16.08
CA ASN A 963 -22.24 -8.37 17.18
C ASN A 963 -22.20 -9.27 18.42
N ALA A 964 -23.34 -9.86 18.81
CA ALA A 964 -23.42 -10.73 19.96
C ALA A 964 -22.61 -12.03 19.79
N LEU A 965 -22.63 -12.63 18.60
CA LEU A 965 -21.80 -13.81 18.30
C LEU A 965 -20.30 -13.51 18.39
N ASP A 966 -19.87 -12.36 17.87
CA ASP A 966 -18.48 -11.91 17.98
C ASP A 966 -18.09 -11.63 19.43
N LEU A 967 -18.90 -10.91 20.20
CA LEU A 967 -18.62 -10.59 21.61
C LEU A 967 -18.56 -11.85 22.48
N MET A 968 -19.46 -12.80 22.25
CA MET A 968 -19.43 -14.12 22.88
C MET A 968 -18.13 -14.85 22.53
N TYR A 969 -17.77 -14.89 21.24
CA TYR A 969 -16.52 -15.51 20.79
C TYR A 969 -15.28 -14.86 21.41
N LEU A 970 -15.23 -13.52 21.43
CA LEU A 970 -14.16 -12.77 22.08
C LEU A 970 -14.06 -13.18 23.56
N TRP A 971 -15.15 -13.14 24.31
CA TRP A 971 -15.17 -13.45 25.75
C TRP A 971 -14.75 -14.89 26.07
N MET A 972 -15.25 -15.85 25.30
CA MET A 972 -15.09 -17.29 25.56
C MET A 972 -13.80 -17.87 24.98
N TYR A 973 -13.35 -17.36 23.84
CA TYR A 973 -12.28 -17.96 23.05
C TYR A 973 -11.01 -17.12 22.99
N GLN A 974 -11.08 -15.78 23.00
CA GLN A 974 -9.86 -14.96 22.78
C GLN A 974 -9.00 -14.77 24.05
N PRO A 975 -7.65 -14.79 23.91
CA PRO A 975 -6.74 -14.67 25.03
C PRO A 975 -6.88 -13.30 25.71
N ARG A 976 -7.00 -13.31 27.04
CA ARG A 976 -7.13 -12.11 27.90
C ARG A 976 -8.34 -11.21 27.60
N ALA A 977 -9.30 -11.67 26.81
CA ALA A 977 -10.48 -10.90 26.46
C ALA A 977 -11.36 -10.56 27.68
N ARG A 978 -11.51 -11.50 28.63
CA ARG A 978 -12.22 -11.22 29.89
C ARG A 978 -11.68 -10.02 30.65
N LYS A 979 -10.34 -9.92 30.74
CA LYS A 979 -9.68 -8.78 31.40
C LYS A 979 -9.90 -7.48 30.62
N ALA A 980 -9.84 -7.53 29.30
CA ALA A 980 -10.10 -6.34 28.48
C ALA A 980 -11.54 -5.84 28.64
N LEU A 981 -12.55 -6.73 28.59
CA LEU A 981 -13.94 -6.33 28.80
C LEU A 981 -14.16 -5.74 30.20
N MET A 982 -13.56 -6.32 31.25
CA MET A 982 -13.62 -5.75 32.60
C MET A 982 -13.05 -4.33 32.68
N ILE A 983 -12.01 -4.01 31.91
CA ILE A 983 -11.46 -2.65 31.84
C ILE A 983 -12.47 -1.71 31.17
N VAL A 984 -13.09 -2.14 30.07
CA VAL A 984 -14.11 -1.32 29.38
C VAL A 984 -15.35 -1.13 30.24
N PHE A 985 -15.87 -2.19 30.86
CA PHE A 985 -17.02 -2.19 31.75
C PHE A 985 -16.90 -1.21 32.93
N ARG A 986 -15.69 -1.05 33.48
CA ARG A 986 -15.44 -0.06 34.54
C ARG A 986 -15.77 1.37 34.09
N GLY A 987 -15.51 1.70 32.83
CA GLY A 987 -15.79 3.01 32.25
C GLY A 987 -17.20 3.17 31.68
N MET A 988 -18.02 2.12 31.59
CA MET A 988 -19.38 2.21 31.03
C MET A 988 -20.35 2.88 31.99
N SER A 989 -21.28 3.69 31.46
CA SER A 989 -22.47 4.16 32.16
C SER A 989 -23.48 3.02 32.38
N ARG A 990 -24.49 3.25 33.24
CA ARG A 990 -25.56 2.26 33.47
C ARG A 990 -26.33 1.97 32.19
N GLU A 991 -26.62 3.00 31.42
CA GLU A 991 -27.33 2.90 30.15
C GLU A 991 -26.52 2.15 29.09
N GLU A 992 -25.24 2.51 28.91
CA GLU A 992 -24.33 1.81 27.99
C GLU A 992 -24.23 0.32 28.31
N TRP A 993 -24.20 -0.03 29.60
CA TRP A 993 -24.23 -1.42 30.04
C TRP A 993 -25.55 -2.11 29.75
N LEU A 994 -26.69 -1.44 29.96
CA LEU A 994 -27.99 -2.02 29.64
C LEU A 994 -28.15 -2.27 28.14
N ILE A 995 -27.74 -1.33 27.28
CA ILE A 995 -27.70 -1.51 25.82
C ILE A 995 -26.81 -2.70 25.47
N PHE A 996 -25.60 -2.75 26.04
CA PHE A 996 -24.67 -3.84 25.83
C PHE A 996 -25.27 -5.19 26.25
N TYR A 997 -25.76 -5.32 27.47
CA TYR A 997 -26.25 -6.58 28.01
C TYR A 997 -27.53 -7.05 27.30
N ARG A 998 -28.52 -6.17 27.13
CA ARG A 998 -29.81 -6.52 26.52
C ARG A 998 -29.64 -6.95 25.06
N SER A 999 -28.78 -6.28 24.30
CA SER A 999 -28.45 -6.74 22.93
C SER A 999 -27.85 -8.14 22.87
N GLN A 1000 -27.16 -8.63 23.93
CA GLN A 1000 -26.64 -10.00 23.96
C GLN A 1000 -27.76 -11.04 24.12
N LEU A 1001 -28.93 -10.67 24.65
CA LEU A 1001 -30.04 -11.61 24.87
C LEU A 1001 -30.59 -12.19 23.57
N VAL A 1002 -30.30 -11.56 22.43
CA VAL A 1002 -30.58 -12.12 21.09
C VAL A 1002 -30.03 -13.54 20.94
N LEU A 1003 -28.95 -13.89 21.66
CA LEU A 1003 -28.35 -15.22 21.65
C LEU A 1003 -29.28 -16.34 22.14
N LYS A 1004 -30.40 -16.02 22.81
CA LYS A 1004 -31.44 -17.00 23.21
C LYS A 1004 -32.31 -17.47 22.04
N ARG A 1005 -32.18 -16.87 20.85
CA ARG A 1005 -32.97 -17.17 19.66
C ARG A 1005 -32.33 -18.29 18.83
N TYR A 1006 -32.39 -19.52 19.36
CA TYR A 1006 -31.73 -20.69 18.78
C TYR A 1006 -32.10 -20.94 17.31
N ARG A 1007 -33.39 -20.83 16.97
CA ARG A 1007 -33.90 -21.13 15.64
C ARG A 1007 -33.35 -20.12 14.63
N GLU A 1008 -33.46 -18.84 14.94
CA GLU A 1008 -33.04 -17.74 14.07
C GLU A 1008 -31.51 -17.73 13.90
N ILE A 1009 -30.76 -17.92 14.98
CA ILE A 1009 -29.30 -17.94 14.93
C ILE A 1009 -28.79 -19.17 14.17
N SER A 1010 -29.39 -20.35 14.41
CA SER A 1010 -29.03 -21.57 13.66
C SER A 1010 -29.35 -21.41 12.19
N GLN A 1011 -30.49 -20.81 11.84
CA GLN A 1011 -30.85 -20.51 10.46
C GLN A 1011 -29.84 -19.58 9.80
N ILE A 1012 -29.42 -18.51 10.47
CA ILE A 1012 -28.40 -17.58 9.94
C ILE A 1012 -27.06 -18.28 9.66
N PHE A 1013 -26.66 -19.26 10.49
CA PHE A 1013 -25.48 -20.09 10.21
C PHE A 1013 -25.67 -20.99 8.98
N VAL A 1014 -26.84 -21.60 8.83
CA VAL A 1014 -27.20 -22.47 7.69
C VAL A 1014 -27.34 -21.69 6.38
N ASP A 1015 -27.93 -20.49 6.45
CA ASP A 1015 -27.99 -19.48 5.37
C ASP A 1015 -26.60 -18.93 5.03
N GLY A 1016 -25.59 -19.37 5.79
CA GLY A 1016 -24.20 -19.32 5.39
C GLY A 1016 -23.38 -18.27 6.10
N LEU A 1017 -23.79 -17.68 7.24
CA LEU A 1017 -23.09 -16.58 7.94
C LEU A 1017 -21.56 -16.67 7.93
N VAL A 1018 -20.98 -17.87 8.14
CA VAL A 1018 -19.53 -18.11 8.14
C VAL A 1018 -19.06 -19.10 7.05
N GLY A 1019 -19.85 -19.26 6.00
CA GLY A 1019 -19.56 -20.12 4.85
C GLY A 1019 -19.79 -21.62 5.12
N ARG A 1020 -19.24 -22.48 4.25
CA ARG A 1020 -19.49 -23.95 4.27
C ARG A 1020 -19.01 -24.66 5.55
N ASN A 1021 -18.01 -24.11 6.21
CA ASN A 1021 -17.43 -24.68 7.44
C ASN A 1021 -18.14 -24.17 8.72
N PHE A 1022 -19.45 -23.90 8.64
CA PHE A 1022 -20.21 -23.33 9.77
C PHE A 1022 -20.40 -24.28 10.94
N SER A 1023 -20.25 -25.59 10.75
CA SER A 1023 -20.51 -26.61 11.78
C SER A 1023 -19.78 -26.37 13.10
N LYS A 1024 -18.52 -25.90 13.04
CA LYS A 1024 -17.72 -25.57 14.23
C LYS A 1024 -18.20 -24.31 14.95
N ALA A 1025 -18.61 -23.29 14.19
CA ALA A 1025 -19.12 -22.05 14.76
C ALA A 1025 -20.50 -22.24 15.39
N LEU A 1026 -21.36 -23.01 14.71
CA LEU A 1026 -22.69 -23.38 15.20
C LEU A 1026 -22.60 -24.24 16.47
N SER A 1027 -21.75 -25.28 16.49
CA SER A 1027 -21.58 -26.11 17.68
C SER A 1027 -21.03 -25.32 18.86
N PHE A 1028 -20.09 -24.39 18.60
CA PHE A 1028 -19.58 -23.49 19.64
C PHE A 1028 -20.67 -22.57 20.19
N TYR A 1029 -21.51 -21.98 19.32
CA TYR A 1029 -22.63 -21.18 19.76
C TYR A 1029 -23.53 -21.99 20.69
N LEU A 1030 -24.05 -23.13 20.23
CA LEU A 1030 -24.99 -23.97 20.96
C LEU A 1030 -24.45 -24.44 22.33
N ASP A 1031 -23.16 -24.71 22.44
CA ASP A 1031 -22.51 -25.19 23.66
C ASP A 1031 -22.17 -24.08 24.68
N ARG A 1032 -22.11 -22.80 24.26
CA ARG A 1032 -21.48 -21.73 25.08
C ARG A 1032 -22.33 -20.50 25.35
N PHE A 1033 -23.39 -20.25 24.59
CA PHE A 1033 -24.13 -19.00 24.72
C PHE A 1033 -24.79 -18.84 26.10
N GLU A 1034 -25.33 -19.91 26.73
CA GLU A 1034 -25.92 -19.83 28.07
C GLU A 1034 -24.90 -19.39 29.13
N GLY A 1035 -23.74 -20.06 29.16
CA GLY A 1035 -22.66 -19.73 30.08
C GLY A 1035 -22.15 -18.31 29.88
N TYR A 1036 -22.16 -17.81 28.63
CA TYR A 1036 -21.80 -16.43 28.32
C TYR A 1036 -22.79 -15.43 28.90
N LEU A 1037 -24.09 -15.66 28.72
CA LEU A 1037 -25.11 -14.75 29.25
C LEU A 1037 -25.11 -14.71 30.78
N VAL A 1038 -24.89 -15.85 31.44
CA VAL A 1038 -24.72 -15.93 32.90
C VAL A 1038 -23.49 -15.15 33.38
N ASP A 1039 -22.37 -15.25 32.65
CA ASP A 1039 -21.17 -14.48 32.96
C ASP A 1039 -21.42 -12.95 32.81
N MET A 1040 -22.17 -12.53 31.80
CA MET A 1040 -22.52 -11.11 31.59
C MET A 1040 -23.45 -10.60 32.70
N GLU A 1041 -24.46 -11.37 33.09
CA GLU A 1041 -25.37 -11.02 34.18
C GLU A 1041 -24.59 -10.82 35.51
N LYS A 1042 -23.72 -11.78 35.86
CA LYS A 1042 -22.84 -11.69 37.03
C LYS A 1042 -21.93 -10.45 37.00
N LEU A 1043 -21.42 -10.11 35.81
CA LEU A 1043 -20.59 -8.91 35.64
C LEU A 1043 -21.40 -7.64 35.93
N GLY A 1044 -22.65 -7.55 35.46
CA GLY A 1044 -23.55 -6.43 35.74
C GLY A 1044 -23.87 -6.27 37.22
N LEU A 1045 -24.07 -7.38 37.94
CA LEU A 1045 -24.31 -7.39 39.39
C LEU A 1045 -23.08 -6.99 40.22
N SER A 1046 -21.87 -7.07 39.65
CA SER A 1046 -20.63 -6.77 40.37
C SER A 1046 -20.35 -5.27 40.56
N LYS A 1047 -21.02 -4.41 39.79
CA LYS A 1047 -20.85 -2.94 39.86
C LYS A 1047 -22.05 -2.32 40.55
N LYS A 1048 -21.80 -1.52 41.59
CA LYS A 1048 -22.81 -0.59 42.12
C LYS A 1048 -22.87 0.60 41.18
N TRP A 1049 -23.98 0.74 40.47
CA TRP A 1049 -24.27 1.89 39.64
C TRP A 1049 -24.59 3.05 40.57
N VAL A 1050 -23.80 4.13 40.48
CA VAL A 1050 -24.04 5.38 41.20
C VAL A 1050 -24.87 6.28 40.31
#